data_AF-A0A1F8J0E8-F1
#
_entry.id   AF-A0A1F8J0E8-F1
#
_cell.length_a   1.000
_cell.length_b   1.000
_cell.length_c   1.000
_cell.angle_alpha   90.00
_cell.angle_beta   90.00
_cell.angle_gamma   90.00
#
_symmetry.space_group_name_H-M   'P 1'
#
loop_
_entity.id
_entity.type
_entity.pdbx_description
1 polymer ?
#
loop_
_entity_poly.entity_id
_entity_poly.type
_entity_poly.pdbx_seq_one_letter_code
_entity_poly.pdbx_strand_id
1 'polypeptide(L)'
;MKKTLGDHSVQFRLFDGLDAALKKVKGLKHFSDKQKGDEVNALLLALIEQEKEPCFLLPAVLQFVQKVDEAEMVPHYTFNSFELWLNQYSGLSFEENYRIRAKIAGKRVERGDYQNLFPIGMGKVYEGTHFVTAHKSPDLDTTIASFWGWLDAFAARVGDGLHVWNLPGGPPESQIEIEWLFKDLFGSAVFTHLPKTRTVLNVTSNDLMTQRGLQKKTIQDSLAEVDHGVEQNAVVVVDEKGFFLGDWRVSDVEGVRQVIISLSSCLRWLENALHLKLISLFARKVLHLDDVVRALKELLTIPLKISEPALDLSEKQKRQVEVFVKKVLEMPEGLEANFDTLARVLSKLGEVPYGAVEGLAAKMKKAKLFDEIGDLIAERSDIFSFLEEAIQSLHLAVVKIRARLEKLDIALKTKEEVFGNPQDTVTVRSEIEEIKNRVAHYSYLTVTYPDKGKFSPVGVIHAADLRKPMLGTVSLRDFCNRDEMGIPPYLDVISVIDHHKSILQTFSPPLAMISDTQSSNTLVARKAFEINDSSHHHPSFIHPTREYVEYLHFLYGILDDTDLLSKVSTVDVQVVAALLNRLKTLATGKKTTMIRLNDLTRDREFPKKAAKRILQNDDMYSLYKKVYRYRENEVKKNLSSCATRQESNLFADTKEQNGCCRVGQTKLFAVNIPFYRKHEMGVKKVWLEKAMHISQELPEIDLHIHMMSTIVSADDVYRGKEGHYSHQDELWIWIPDRDVAVERLKRFLNLFQNSPGIKGNELEVEFLGSNAQELARIFTESFLDIPQHRLKKGMDMAVLKYEAGTLNSRKTMISPFLPKIDRT
;
A
#
# COMPACT_ATOMS: atom_id res chain seq x y z
N MET A 1 27.02 -2.94 -38.89
CA MET A 1 25.57 -2.65 -38.95
C MET A 1 25.27 -1.48 -38.03
N LYS A 2 24.35 -0.59 -38.41
CA LYS A 2 23.93 0.55 -37.58
C LYS A 2 23.09 0.01 -36.41
N LYS A 3 23.51 0.25 -35.16
CA LYS A 3 22.77 -0.18 -33.96
C LYS A 3 21.41 0.56 -33.90
N THR A 4 20.31 -0.19 -33.88
CA THR A 4 18.96 0.39 -33.78
C THR A 4 18.55 0.56 -32.31
N LEU A 5 17.41 1.22 -32.05
CA LEU A 5 16.81 1.33 -30.71
C LEU A 5 16.50 -0.04 -30.11
N GLY A 6 16.02 -0.99 -30.92
CA GLY A 6 15.81 -2.37 -30.49
C GLY A 6 17.10 -3.07 -30.04
N ASP A 7 18.27 -2.68 -30.52
CA ASP A 7 19.55 -3.26 -30.09
C ASP A 7 20.10 -2.61 -28.81
N HIS A 8 19.47 -1.54 -28.31
CA HIS A 8 19.92 -0.84 -27.12
C HIS A 8 19.54 -1.64 -25.86
N SER A 9 20.55 -2.11 -25.14
CA SER A 9 20.40 -2.78 -23.86
C SER A 9 20.48 -1.77 -22.74
N VAL A 10 19.45 -1.73 -21.89
CA VAL A 10 19.49 -0.98 -20.64
C VAL A 10 20.20 -1.83 -19.59
N GLN A 11 21.18 -1.24 -18.90
CA GLN A 11 21.83 -1.86 -17.75
C GLN A 11 21.65 -0.96 -16.53
N PHE A 12 21.25 -1.56 -15.42
CA PHE A 12 21.11 -0.88 -14.14
C PHE A 12 22.29 -1.20 -13.25
N ARG A 13 22.75 -0.18 -12.54
CA ARG A 13 23.75 -0.34 -11.49
C ARG A 13 23.04 -0.82 -10.23
N LEU A 14 23.55 -1.89 -9.63
CA LEU A 14 23.13 -2.40 -8.34
C LEU A 14 24.08 -1.90 -7.25
N PHE A 15 23.70 -2.02 -5.97
CA PHE A 15 24.58 -1.62 -4.88
C PHE A 15 25.82 -2.53 -4.81
N ASP A 16 27.00 -1.92 -4.87
CA ASP A 16 28.27 -2.63 -4.70
C ASP A 16 28.38 -3.15 -3.26
N GLY A 17 28.74 -4.43 -3.09
CA GLY A 17 28.91 -5.02 -1.75
C GLY A 17 27.61 -5.28 -0.97
N LEU A 18 26.44 -5.26 -1.63
CA LEU A 18 25.13 -5.50 -1.01
C LEU A 18 25.11 -6.75 -0.12
N ASP A 19 25.64 -7.87 -0.58
CA ASP A 19 25.65 -9.12 0.20
C ASP A 19 26.50 -9.03 1.47
N ALA A 20 27.62 -8.31 1.41
CA ALA A 20 28.47 -8.07 2.58
C ALA A 20 27.78 -7.15 3.58
N ALA A 21 27.05 -6.14 3.10
CA ALA A 21 26.25 -5.24 3.91
C ALA A 21 25.12 -6.00 4.63
N LEU A 22 24.33 -6.80 3.90
CA LEU A 22 23.23 -7.61 4.45
C LEU A 22 23.71 -8.67 5.44
N LYS A 23 24.91 -9.22 5.26
CA LYS A 23 25.50 -10.19 6.21
C LYS A 23 25.69 -9.60 7.61
N LYS A 24 25.97 -8.29 7.73
CA LYS A 24 26.09 -7.61 9.03
C LYS A 24 24.77 -7.59 9.79
N VAL A 25 23.67 -7.34 9.07
CA VAL A 25 22.32 -7.21 9.64
C VAL A 25 21.72 -8.57 10.00
N LYS A 26 22.04 -9.64 9.25
CA LYS A 26 21.65 -11.03 9.61
C LYS A 26 22.14 -11.47 10.99
N GLY A 27 23.19 -10.83 11.53
CA GLY A 27 23.72 -11.10 12.87
C GLY A 27 22.81 -10.64 14.02
N LEU A 28 21.80 -9.80 13.75
CA LEU A 28 20.98 -9.14 14.77
C LEU A 28 19.82 -10.01 15.31
N LYS A 29 20.09 -11.28 15.63
CA LYS A 29 19.04 -12.21 16.10
C LYS A 29 18.39 -11.78 17.42
N HIS A 30 19.12 -11.07 18.26
CA HIS A 30 18.65 -10.61 19.58
C HIS A 30 17.78 -9.35 19.51
N PHE A 31 17.73 -8.68 18.37
CA PHE A 31 17.01 -7.41 18.21
C PHE A 31 15.51 -7.67 18.09
N SER A 32 14.71 -6.70 18.55
CA SER A 32 13.29 -6.64 18.23
C SER A 32 13.10 -6.41 16.72
N ASP A 33 11.95 -6.77 16.18
CA ASP A 33 11.71 -6.62 14.73
C ASP A 33 11.72 -5.15 14.32
N LYS A 34 11.31 -4.25 15.23
CA LYS A 34 11.47 -2.79 15.05
C LYS A 34 12.94 -2.39 14.95
N GLN A 35 13.78 -2.82 15.89
CA GLN A 35 15.21 -2.48 15.89
C GLN A 35 15.91 -3.02 14.64
N LYS A 36 15.58 -4.24 14.20
CA LYS A 36 16.08 -4.78 12.93
C LYS A 36 15.62 -3.92 11.75
N GLY A 37 14.36 -3.49 11.74
CA GLY A 37 13.81 -2.58 10.73
C GLY A 37 14.61 -1.28 10.65
N ASP A 38 14.89 -0.65 11.79
CA ASP A 38 15.66 0.60 11.85
C ASP A 38 17.08 0.41 11.30
N GLU A 39 17.77 -0.69 11.65
CA GLU A 39 19.11 -1.01 11.15
C GLU A 39 19.12 -1.34 9.64
N VAL A 40 18.14 -2.11 9.14
CA VAL A 40 17.97 -2.40 7.71
C VAL A 40 17.75 -1.11 6.92
N ASN A 41 16.88 -0.23 7.40
CA ASN A 41 16.55 1.02 6.73
C ASN A 41 17.72 2.01 6.76
N ALA A 42 18.43 2.12 7.89
CA ALA A 42 19.63 2.94 8.01
C ALA A 42 20.74 2.46 7.06
N LEU A 43 20.89 1.14 6.91
CA LEU A 43 21.82 0.57 5.94
C LEU A 43 21.44 0.93 4.50
N LEU A 44 20.16 0.81 4.13
CA LEU A 44 19.68 1.17 2.80
C LEU A 44 19.89 2.67 2.53
N LEU A 45 19.61 3.53 3.50
CA LEU A 45 19.88 4.96 3.40
C LEU A 45 21.36 5.23 3.13
N ALA A 46 22.26 4.61 3.90
CA ALA A 46 23.70 4.77 3.73
C ALA A 46 24.19 4.31 2.34
N LEU A 47 23.64 3.21 1.81
CA LEU A 47 23.94 2.75 0.45
C LEU A 47 23.49 3.78 -0.61
N ILE A 48 22.30 4.36 -0.44
CA ILE A 48 21.79 5.39 -1.34
C ILE A 48 22.65 6.65 -1.27
N GLU A 49 23.05 7.09 -0.07
CA GLU A 49 23.86 8.29 0.13
C GLU A 49 25.24 8.20 -0.53
N GLN A 50 25.87 7.03 -0.49
CA GLN A 50 27.20 6.78 -1.06
C GLN A 50 27.24 6.88 -2.60
N GLU A 51 26.13 6.66 -3.28
CA GLU A 51 26.07 6.74 -4.75
C GLU A 51 26.26 8.18 -5.26
N LYS A 52 26.98 8.37 -6.36
CA LYS A 52 27.21 9.71 -6.91
C LYS A 52 26.08 10.13 -7.82
N GLU A 53 25.66 11.40 -7.71
CA GLU A 53 24.70 12.00 -8.64
C GLU A 53 25.40 12.33 -9.99
N PRO A 54 24.71 12.20 -11.14
CA PRO A 54 23.36 11.64 -11.29
C PRO A 54 23.34 10.11 -11.15
N CYS A 55 22.31 9.55 -10.51
CA CYS A 55 22.11 8.09 -10.37
C CYS A 55 20.62 7.74 -10.46
N PHE A 56 20.28 6.52 -10.85
CA PHE A 56 18.91 5.97 -10.82
C PHE A 56 18.91 4.64 -10.06
N LEU A 57 18.39 4.64 -8.83
CA LEU A 57 18.59 3.54 -7.88
C LEU A 57 17.35 2.68 -7.62
N LEU A 58 16.20 2.95 -8.24
CA LEU A 58 14.98 2.13 -8.02
C LEU A 58 15.22 0.61 -8.18
N PRO A 59 15.89 0.11 -9.24
CA PRO A 59 16.19 -1.33 -9.34
C PRO A 59 17.09 -1.85 -8.21
N ALA A 60 18.10 -1.09 -7.81
CA ALA A 60 19.01 -1.46 -6.72
C ALA A 60 18.28 -1.53 -5.37
N VAL A 61 17.38 -0.57 -5.12
CA VAL A 61 16.52 -0.55 -3.93
C VAL A 61 15.55 -1.72 -3.93
N LEU A 62 14.89 -2.02 -5.06
CA LEU A 62 13.99 -3.18 -5.15
C LEU A 62 14.72 -4.51 -4.94
N GLN A 63 15.94 -4.66 -5.47
CA GLN A 63 16.77 -5.82 -5.20
C GLN A 63 17.15 -5.91 -3.70
N PHE A 64 17.48 -4.80 -3.06
CA PHE A 64 17.74 -4.77 -1.62
C PHE A 64 16.51 -5.25 -0.84
N VAL A 65 15.33 -4.69 -1.14
CA VAL A 65 14.06 -5.04 -0.48
C VAL A 65 13.75 -6.53 -0.65
N GLN A 66 13.88 -7.05 -1.88
CA GLN A 66 13.70 -8.47 -2.18
C GLN A 66 14.62 -9.36 -1.34
N LYS A 67 15.92 -9.04 -1.30
CA LYS A 67 16.89 -9.84 -0.53
C LYS A 67 16.67 -9.80 0.99
N VAL A 68 16.12 -8.69 1.51
CA VAL A 68 15.75 -8.58 2.94
C VAL A 68 14.55 -9.46 3.25
N ASP A 69 13.53 -9.43 2.39
CA ASP A 69 12.30 -10.22 2.56
C ASP A 69 12.54 -11.72 2.36
N GLU A 70 13.25 -12.13 1.31
CA GLU A 70 13.64 -13.53 1.05
C GLU A 70 14.50 -14.12 2.18
N ALA A 71 15.27 -13.28 2.86
CA ALA A 71 16.08 -13.69 4.01
C ALA A 71 15.33 -13.58 5.35
N GLU A 72 14.05 -13.19 5.33
CA GLU A 72 13.18 -13.02 6.49
C GLU A 72 13.82 -12.16 7.59
N MET A 73 14.60 -11.13 7.21
CA MET A 73 15.31 -10.32 8.21
C MET A 73 14.35 -9.43 9.00
N VAL A 74 13.34 -8.90 8.31
CA VAL A 74 12.26 -8.08 8.86
C VAL A 74 10.95 -8.62 8.28
N PRO A 75 9.95 -8.96 9.11
CA PRO A 75 8.69 -9.51 8.62
C PRO A 75 7.96 -8.53 7.69
N HIS A 76 7.62 -9.00 6.48
CA HIS A 76 6.88 -8.24 5.46
C HIS A 76 7.56 -6.92 5.07
N TYR A 77 8.85 -6.97 4.76
CA TYR A 77 9.60 -5.78 4.36
C TYR A 77 9.26 -5.40 2.91
N THR A 78 8.83 -4.15 2.71
CA THR A 78 8.42 -3.63 1.40
C THR A 78 9.08 -2.27 1.14
N PHE A 79 8.95 -1.75 -0.08
CA PHE A 79 9.40 -0.39 -0.38
C PHE A 79 8.71 0.65 0.52
N ASN A 80 7.43 0.46 0.82
CA ASN A 80 6.67 1.34 1.72
C ASN A 80 7.19 1.29 3.17
N SER A 81 7.80 0.17 3.59
CA SER A 81 8.44 0.07 4.90
C SER A 81 9.64 1.03 5.00
N PHE A 82 10.44 1.13 3.93
CA PHE A 82 11.54 2.10 3.85
C PHE A 82 11.03 3.53 3.73
N GLU A 83 10.04 3.80 2.88
CA GLU A 83 9.50 5.16 2.74
C GLU A 83 8.91 5.69 4.06
N LEU A 84 8.16 4.86 4.76
CA LEU A 84 7.62 5.18 6.08
C LEU A 84 8.74 5.55 7.05
N TRP A 85 9.79 4.72 7.09
CA TRP A 85 10.97 4.98 7.91
C TRP A 85 11.67 6.28 7.51
N LEU A 86 11.81 6.53 6.22
CA LEU A 86 12.41 7.74 5.67
C LEU A 86 11.65 8.99 6.12
N ASN A 87 10.31 8.93 6.16
CA ASN A 87 9.46 10.06 6.55
C ASN A 87 9.38 10.27 8.06
N GLN A 88 9.36 9.19 8.85
CA GLN A 88 9.01 9.25 10.28
C GLN A 88 10.20 9.08 11.23
N TYR A 89 11.29 8.45 10.79
CA TYR A 89 12.35 7.95 11.69
C TYR A 89 13.78 8.32 11.26
N SER A 90 14.02 8.64 9.99
CA SER A 90 15.36 8.91 9.48
C SER A 90 16.04 10.16 10.06
N GLY A 91 15.24 11.11 10.58
CA GLY A 91 15.74 12.41 11.04
C GLY A 91 16.16 13.37 9.92
N LEU A 92 16.00 12.99 8.65
CA LEU A 92 16.34 13.84 7.50
C LEU A 92 15.42 15.06 7.41
N SER A 93 16.01 16.19 7.04
CA SER A 93 15.25 17.39 6.66
C SER A 93 14.44 17.16 5.38
N PHE A 94 13.54 18.09 5.05
CA PHE A 94 12.73 18.01 3.83
C PHE A 94 13.60 17.89 2.56
N GLU A 95 14.66 18.69 2.47
CA GLU A 95 15.57 18.73 1.31
C GLU A 95 16.45 17.50 1.20
N GLU A 96 16.95 16.97 2.33
CA GLU A 96 17.72 15.73 2.33
C GLU A 96 16.85 14.53 1.90
N ASN A 97 15.63 14.43 2.44
CA ASN A 97 14.67 13.41 2.06
C ASN A 97 14.29 13.54 0.56
N TYR A 98 14.06 14.76 0.07
CA TYR A 98 13.83 15.04 -1.35
C TYR A 98 15.01 14.57 -2.23
N ARG A 99 16.25 14.83 -1.79
CA ARG A 99 17.46 14.37 -2.49
C ARG A 99 17.57 12.84 -2.53
N ILE A 100 17.28 12.14 -1.43
CA ILE A 100 17.27 10.67 -1.40
C ILE A 100 16.23 10.11 -2.37
N ARG A 101 15.01 10.65 -2.37
CA ARG A 101 13.94 10.28 -3.31
C ARG A 101 14.36 10.51 -4.76
N ALA A 102 15.01 11.64 -5.05
CA ALA A 102 15.50 11.97 -6.38
C ALA A 102 16.57 10.99 -6.89
N LYS A 103 17.47 10.50 -6.01
CA LYS A 103 18.47 9.48 -6.36
C LYS A 103 17.83 8.12 -6.67
N ILE A 104 16.80 7.73 -5.91
CA ILE A 104 16.01 6.52 -6.17
C ILE A 104 15.26 6.64 -7.50
N ALA A 105 14.56 7.76 -7.70
CA ALA A 105 13.76 8.01 -8.90
C ALA A 105 14.59 8.39 -10.13
N GLY A 106 15.87 8.71 -9.98
CA GLY A 106 16.74 9.12 -11.06
C GLY A 106 16.42 10.48 -11.66
N LYS A 107 15.76 11.35 -10.90
CA LYS A 107 15.26 12.64 -11.36
C LYS A 107 15.23 13.63 -10.18
N ARG A 108 16.10 14.63 -10.23
CA ARG A 108 16.13 15.79 -9.33
C ARG A 108 15.85 17.03 -10.15
N VAL A 109 14.68 17.64 -9.98
CA VAL A 109 14.30 18.86 -10.70
C VAL A 109 13.83 19.90 -9.68
N GLU A 110 13.43 21.10 -10.08
CA GLU A 110 12.78 21.96 -9.11
C GLU A 110 11.43 21.35 -8.74
N ARG A 111 11.10 21.26 -7.44
CA ARG A 111 9.83 20.66 -7.00
C ARG A 111 8.62 21.35 -7.65
N GLY A 112 8.73 22.65 -7.93
CA GLY A 112 7.72 23.43 -8.66
C GLY A 112 7.46 22.94 -10.08
N ASP A 113 8.43 22.33 -10.77
CA ASP A 113 8.25 21.84 -12.16
C ASP A 113 7.27 20.66 -12.24
N TYR A 114 7.15 19.89 -11.15
CA TYR A 114 6.13 18.85 -11.00
C TYR A 114 4.71 19.41 -10.93
N GLN A 115 4.52 20.74 -10.87
CA GLN A 115 3.23 21.42 -11.04
C GLN A 115 2.52 20.99 -12.35
N ASN A 116 3.26 20.54 -13.35
CA ASN A 116 2.73 20.02 -14.61
C ASN A 116 2.04 18.65 -14.49
N LEU A 117 2.26 17.92 -13.39
CA LEU A 117 1.68 16.60 -13.12
C LEU A 117 0.82 16.59 -11.85
N PHE A 118 1.16 17.41 -10.86
CA PHE A 118 0.47 17.48 -9.57
C PHE A 118 0.34 18.94 -9.16
N PRO A 119 -0.78 19.40 -8.59
CA PRO A 119 -0.96 20.79 -8.15
C PRO A 119 -0.17 21.16 -6.88
N ILE A 120 1.17 21.13 -6.95
CA ILE A 120 2.11 21.29 -5.83
C ILE A 120 3.04 22.52 -5.93
N GLY A 121 2.75 23.45 -6.84
CA GLY A 121 3.46 24.71 -6.98
C GLY A 121 3.47 25.53 -5.69
N MET A 122 4.34 26.54 -5.63
CA MET A 122 4.51 27.41 -4.45
C MET A 122 4.85 26.64 -3.15
N GLY A 123 5.55 25.51 -3.27
CA GLY A 123 5.99 24.72 -2.10
C GLY A 123 4.88 23.92 -1.42
N LYS A 124 3.69 23.79 -2.03
CA LYS A 124 2.56 23.07 -1.45
C LYS A 124 2.86 21.58 -1.27
N VAL A 125 2.69 21.06 -0.06
CA VAL A 125 2.74 19.62 0.27
C VAL A 125 1.35 19.22 0.74
N TYR A 126 0.81 18.13 0.20
CA TYR A 126 -0.48 17.60 0.62
C TYR A 126 -0.33 16.81 1.92
N GLU A 127 -1.30 16.92 2.82
CA GLU A 127 -1.31 16.12 4.05
C GLU A 127 -1.76 14.68 3.76
N GLY A 128 -1.11 13.71 4.41
CA GLY A 128 -1.42 12.29 4.35
C GLY A 128 -0.79 11.55 3.17
N THR A 129 -1.20 10.29 3.02
CA THR A 129 -0.76 9.41 1.92
C THR A 129 -1.31 9.90 0.57
N HIS A 130 -0.43 9.89 -0.44
CA HIS A 130 -0.76 10.13 -1.84
C HIS A 130 -0.83 8.81 -2.60
N PHE A 131 -1.99 8.50 -3.19
CA PHE A 131 -2.18 7.33 -4.03
C PHE A 131 -2.04 7.71 -5.51
N VAL A 132 -1.34 6.90 -6.30
CA VAL A 132 -1.43 6.94 -7.76
C VAL A 132 -1.96 5.60 -8.20
N THR A 133 -3.15 5.60 -8.80
CA THR A 133 -3.87 4.35 -9.10
C THR A 133 -4.03 4.13 -10.58
N ALA A 134 -3.82 2.87 -11.00
CA ALA A 134 -4.27 2.35 -12.27
C ALA A 134 -5.79 2.13 -12.25
N HIS A 135 -6.36 1.89 -13.43
CA HIS A 135 -7.75 1.49 -13.63
C HIS A 135 -8.06 0.13 -12.97
N LYS A 136 -9.35 -0.19 -12.75
CA LYS A 136 -9.79 -1.40 -12.02
C LYS A 136 -9.40 -2.70 -12.71
N SER A 137 -9.28 -2.66 -14.03
CA SER A 137 -8.77 -3.75 -14.86
C SER A 137 -7.54 -3.22 -15.58
N PRO A 138 -6.37 -3.26 -14.94
CA PRO A 138 -5.16 -2.69 -15.52
C PRO A 138 -4.79 -3.38 -16.82
N ASP A 139 -4.51 -2.60 -17.86
CA ASP A 139 -3.79 -2.99 -19.07
C ASP A 139 -2.41 -2.33 -19.10
N LEU A 140 -1.72 -2.39 -20.24
CA LEU A 140 -0.35 -1.87 -20.36
C LEU A 140 -0.34 -0.36 -20.20
N ASP A 141 -1.33 0.33 -20.77
CA ASP A 141 -1.38 1.78 -20.82
C ASP A 141 -1.53 2.36 -19.42
N THR A 142 -2.56 1.94 -18.69
CA THR A 142 -2.81 2.41 -17.32
C THR A 142 -1.73 1.95 -16.34
N THR A 143 -1.15 0.75 -16.53
CA THR A 143 -0.02 0.27 -15.70
C THR A 143 1.20 1.17 -15.85
N ILE A 144 1.55 1.55 -17.08
CA ILE A 144 2.69 2.43 -17.36
C ILE A 144 2.42 3.85 -16.86
N ALA A 145 1.25 4.41 -17.17
CA ALA A 145 0.90 5.78 -16.80
C ALA A 145 0.85 5.96 -15.27
N SER A 146 0.29 4.98 -14.56
CA SER A 146 0.25 4.96 -13.09
C SER A 146 1.62 4.72 -12.45
N PHE A 147 2.47 3.86 -13.02
CA PHE A 147 3.83 3.63 -12.51
C PHE A 147 4.68 4.90 -12.56
N TRP A 148 4.75 5.57 -13.72
CA TRP A 148 5.53 6.80 -13.85
C TRP A 148 4.90 7.97 -13.08
N GLY A 149 3.57 8.01 -13.01
CA GLY A 149 2.86 8.92 -12.12
C GLY A 149 3.26 8.72 -10.66
N TRP A 150 3.34 7.47 -10.19
CA TRP A 150 3.80 7.17 -8.83
C TRP A 150 5.26 7.56 -8.62
N LEU A 151 6.16 7.20 -9.54
CA LEU A 151 7.58 7.46 -9.37
C LEU A 151 7.87 8.96 -9.33
N ASP A 152 7.20 9.75 -10.17
CA ASP A 152 7.30 11.20 -10.15
C ASP A 152 6.62 11.80 -8.90
N ALA A 153 5.51 11.24 -8.41
CA ALA A 153 4.90 11.67 -7.15
C ALA A 153 5.82 11.41 -5.94
N PHE A 154 6.43 10.22 -5.89
CA PHE A 154 7.41 9.81 -4.89
C PHE A 154 8.64 10.72 -4.92
N ALA A 155 9.16 11.01 -6.12
CA ALA A 155 10.30 11.91 -6.31
C ALA A 155 9.97 13.32 -5.82
N ALA A 156 8.84 13.87 -6.26
CA ALA A 156 8.37 15.21 -5.92
C ALA A 156 7.95 15.38 -4.45
N ARG A 157 7.76 14.27 -3.72
CA ARG A 157 7.16 14.26 -2.38
C ARG A 157 5.87 15.09 -2.38
N VAL A 158 4.89 14.62 -3.17
CA VAL A 158 3.57 15.26 -3.34
C VAL A 158 2.85 15.39 -1.99
N GLY A 159 2.88 14.30 -1.19
CA GLY A 159 2.35 14.26 0.17
C GLY A 159 3.43 14.20 1.26
N ASP A 160 3.05 14.46 2.51
CA ASP A 160 3.90 14.25 3.68
C ASP A 160 3.83 12.81 4.25
N GLY A 161 2.82 12.04 3.84
CA GLY A 161 2.68 10.60 4.10
C GLY A 161 3.38 9.71 3.08
N LEU A 162 2.80 8.53 2.82
CA LEU A 162 3.34 7.56 1.85
C LEU A 162 2.97 7.93 0.41
N HIS A 163 3.74 7.42 -0.56
CA HIS A 163 3.40 7.47 -1.98
C HIS A 163 3.12 6.06 -2.45
N VAL A 164 1.84 5.75 -2.67
CA VAL A 164 1.38 4.40 -2.93
C VAL A 164 1.02 4.26 -4.40
N TRP A 165 1.74 3.39 -5.11
CA TRP A 165 1.26 2.87 -6.39
C TRP A 165 0.18 1.83 -6.12
N ASN A 166 -1.04 2.08 -6.59
CA ASN A 166 -2.11 1.09 -6.52
C ASN A 166 -2.35 0.49 -7.90
N LEU A 167 -2.23 -0.82 -8.01
CA LEU A 167 -2.42 -1.60 -9.23
C LEU A 167 -3.49 -2.68 -8.94
N PRO A 168 -4.79 -2.34 -9.04
CA PRO A 168 -5.89 -3.22 -8.66
C PRO A 168 -5.79 -4.60 -9.32
N GLY A 169 -5.80 -5.67 -8.52
CA GLY A 169 -5.70 -7.04 -9.04
C GLY A 169 -4.29 -7.46 -9.51
N GLY A 170 -3.31 -6.56 -9.49
CA GLY A 170 -1.93 -6.84 -9.93
C GLY A 170 -1.68 -6.51 -11.40
N PRO A 171 -0.47 -6.83 -11.91
CA PRO A 171 -0.14 -6.59 -13.31
C PRO A 171 -1.01 -7.45 -14.25
N PRO A 172 -1.29 -6.98 -15.48
CA PRO A 172 -2.06 -7.75 -16.45
C PRO A 172 -1.36 -9.06 -16.81
N GLU A 173 -1.90 -10.19 -16.34
CA GLU A 173 -1.31 -11.53 -16.54
C GLU A 173 -1.23 -11.94 -18.02
N SER A 174 -2.15 -11.43 -18.85
CA SER A 174 -2.23 -11.72 -20.28
C SER A 174 -1.26 -10.90 -21.13
N GLN A 175 -0.59 -9.91 -20.55
CA GLN A 175 0.31 -9.02 -21.29
C GLN A 175 1.77 -9.40 -21.10
N ILE A 176 2.31 -10.00 -22.14
CA ILE A 176 3.69 -10.44 -22.25
C ILE A 176 4.69 -9.30 -22.09
N GLU A 177 4.27 -8.07 -22.38
CA GLU A 177 5.09 -6.87 -22.34
C GLU A 177 5.55 -6.54 -20.92
N ILE A 178 4.77 -6.93 -19.91
CA ILE A 178 5.08 -6.75 -18.50
C ILE A 178 6.40 -7.40 -18.11
N GLU A 179 6.71 -8.58 -18.66
CA GLU A 179 7.93 -9.31 -18.28
C GLU A 179 9.18 -8.49 -18.61
N TRP A 180 9.30 -8.02 -19.85
CA TRP A 180 10.53 -7.38 -20.31
C TRP A 180 10.53 -5.85 -20.14
N LEU A 181 9.36 -5.20 -20.01
CA LEU A 181 9.28 -3.77 -19.66
C LEU A 181 9.43 -3.55 -18.16
N PHE A 182 8.95 -4.45 -17.30
CA PHE A 182 9.02 -4.24 -15.86
C PHE A 182 9.97 -5.20 -15.16
N LYS A 183 9.81 -6.52 -15.30
CA LYS A 183 10.60 -7.47 -14.50
C LYS A 183 12.06 -7.57 -14.96
N ASP A 184 12.34 -7.56 -16.26
CA ASP A 184 13.72 -7.55 -16.76
C ASP A 184 14.45 -6.25 -16.41
N LEU A 185 13.71 -5.13 -16.29
CA LEU A 185 14.31 -3.83 -15.99
C LEU A 185 14.45 -3.57 -14.48
N PHE A 186 13.40 -3.80 -13.70
CA PHE A 186 13.35 -3.46 -12.28
C PHE A 186 13.51 -4.68 -11.35
N GLY A 187 13.58 -5.89 -11.91
CA GLY A 187 13.57 -7.15 -11.18
C GLY A 187 12.17 -7.72 -10.97
N SER A 188 12.09 -9.02 -10.68
CA SER A 188 10.82 -9.72 -10.40
C SER A 188 10.05 -9.14 -9.21
N ALA A 189 10.77 -8.47 -8.30
CA ALA A 189 10.25 -7.82 -7.11
C ALA A 189 9.37 -6.59 -7.35
N VAL A 190 9.38 -6.02 -8.57
CA VAL A 190 8.68 -4.77 -8.88
C VAL A 190 7.18 -4.83 -8.62
N PHE A 191 6.52 -5.98 -8.82
CA PHE A 191 5.08 -6.11 -8.56
C PHE A 191 4.74 -6.72 -7.19
N THR A 192 5.72 -7.25 -6.45
CA THR A 192 5.50 -7.87 -5.14
C THR A 192 5.77 -6.93 -3.97
N HIS A 193 6.73 -6.00 -4.11
CA HIS A 193 7.16 -5.12 -3.01
C HIS A 193 6.88 -3.63 -3.23
N LEU A 194 6.36 -3.25 -4.41
CA LEU A 194 6.11 -1.86 -4.78
C LEU A 194 4.62 -1.49 -4.80
N PRO A 195 3.75 -2.11 -5.64
CA PRO A 195 2.34 -1.74 -5.66
C PRO A 195 1.54 -2.36 -4.50
N LYS A 196 0.46 -1.69 -4.12
CA LYS A 196 -0.69 -2.35 -3.48
C LYS A 196 -1.64 -2.86 -4.56
N THR A 197 -2.20 -4.05 -4.39
CA THR A 197 -3.12 -4.68 -5.37
C THR A 197 -4.59 -4.58 -4.97
N ARG A 198 -4.94 -3.60 -4.12
CA ARG A 198 -6.28 -3.45 -3.57
C ARG A 198 -7.24 -2.93 -4.64
N THR A 199 -8.42 -3.53 -4.69
CA THR A 199 -9.51 -3.10 -5.58
C THR A 199 -10.23 -1.85 -5.10
N VAL A 200 -10.10 -1.54 -3.80
CA VAL A 200 -10.64 -0.34 -3.16
C VAL A 200 -9.50 0.35 -2.42
N LEU A 201 -9.41 1.67 -2.60
CA LEU A 201 -8.45 2.48 -1.85
C LEU A 201 -8.96 2.65 -0.42
N ASN A 202 -8.10 2.43 0.57
CA ASN A 202 -8.41 2.71 1.96
C ASN A 202 -7.16 3.20 2.69
N VAL A 203 -7.41 4.03 3.69
CA VAL A 203 -6.38 4.55 4.60
C VAL A 203 -6.34 3.66 5.84
N THR A 204 -5.13 3.30 6.25
CA THR A 204 -4.85 2.48 7.44
C THR A 204 -4.11 3.30 8.50
N SER A 205 -3.96 2.77 9.70
CA SER A 205 -3.15 3.45 10.74
C SER A 205 -1.72 3.73 10.28
N ASN A 206 -1.15 2.87 9.44
CA ASN A 206 0.18 3.09 8.85
C ASN A 206 0.26 4.32 7.95
N ASP A 207 -0.87 4.72 7.34
CA ASP A 207 -0.96 5.88 6.46
C ASP A 207 -1.20 7.19 7.25
N LEU A 208 -1.72 7.10 8.47
CA LEU A 208 -2.11 8.26 9.30
C LEU A 208 -1.17 8.56 10.47
N MET A 209 -0.36 7.58 10.87
CA MET A 209 0.44 7.73 12.07
C MET A 209 1.57 8.74 11.89
N THR A 210 1.90 9.42 12.97
CA THR A 210 3.02 10.37 13.04
C THR A 210 3.85 10.14 14.28
N GLN A 211 5.14 10.51 14.22
CA GLN A 211 5.97 10.68 15.44
C GLN A 211 5.79 12.07 16.07
N ARG A 212 5.13 13.01 15.38
CA ARG A 212 4.96 14.38 15.89
C ARG A 212 4.13 14.38 17.17
N GLY A 213 4.70 14.93 18.23
CA GLY A 213 4.08 14.99 19.55
C GLY A 213 4.11 13.67 20.32
N LEU A 214 4.74 12.60 19.81
CA LEU A 214 4.90 11.35 20.55
C LEU A 214 6.04 11.48 21.57
N GLN A 215 5.72 11.30 22.85
CA GLN A 215 6.69 11.17 23.92
C GLN A 215 6.65 9.75 24.50
N LYS A 216 7.79 9.07 24.51
CA LYS A 216 7.93 7.78 25.17
C LYS A 216 8.45 7.98 26.59
N LYS A 217 7.76 7.40 27.56
CA LYS A 217 8.10 7.45 28.98
C LYS A 217 8.25 6.04 29.53
N THR A 218 9.06 5.87 30.56
CA THR A 218 9.21 4.59 31.27
C THR A 218 8.32 4.56 32.50
N ILE A 219 8.08 3.37 33.04
CA ILE A 219 7.34 3.22 34.30
C ILE A 219 8.00 3.93 35.50
N GLN A 220 9.29 4.26 35.40
CA GLN A 220 10.06 4.93 36.46
C GLN A 220 9.98 6.46 36.36
N ASP A 221 9.40 7.03 35.30
CA ASP A 221 9.31 8.48 35.17
C ASP A 221 8.25 9.03 36.14
N SER A 222 8.47 10.27 36.59
CA SER A 222 7.54 10.94 37.49
C SER A 222 6.39 11.61 36.73
N LEU A 223 5.18 11.56 37.29
CA LEU A 223 4.01 12.31 36.81
C LEU A 223 4.22 13.83 36.78
N ALA A 224 5.20 14.35 37.52
CA ALA A 224 5.53 15.78 37.50
C ALA A 224 6.38 16.17 36.27
N GLU A 225 7.11 15.22 35.68
CA GLU A 225 7.98 15.41 34.51
C GLU A 225 7.25 15.14 33.20
N VAL A 226 5.99 14.70 33.27
CA VAL A 226 5.15 14.46 32.11
C VAL A 226 4.42 15.74 31.75
N ASP A 227 4.88 16.37 30.67
CA ASP A 227 4.25 17.56 30.12
C ASP A 227 3.45 17.21 28.85
N HIS A 228 2.13 17.30 28.96
CA HIS A 228 1.24 17.18 27.82
C HIS A 228 1.29 18.40 26.90
N GLY A 229 1.82 19.53 27.37
CA GLY A 229 2.01 20.76 26.61
C GLY A 229 0.70 21.39 26.09
N VAL A 230 0.84 22.57 25.47
CA VAL A 230 -0.24 23.20 24.69
C VAL A 230 -0.51 22.42 23.39
N GLU A 231 0.53 21.76 22.85
CA GLU A 231 0.48 21.00 21.59
C GLU A 231 -0.13 19.59 21.73
N GLN A 232 -0.66 19.22 22.90
CA GLN A 232 -1.29 17.91 23.15
C GLN A 232 -0.35 16.71 22.86
N ASN A 233 0.84 16.73 23.46
CA ASN A 233 1.79 15.62 23.38
C ASN A 233 1.12 14.30 23.80
N ALA A 234 1.30 13.29 22.96
CA ALA A 234 0.85 11.94 23.17
C ALA A 234 1.89 11.18 23.99
N VAL A 235 1.59 10.90 25.26
CA VAL A 235 2.50 10.22 26.18
C VAL A 235 2.22 8.72 26.14
N VAL A 236 3.21 7.96 25.71
CA VAL A 236 3.16 6.51 25.58
C VAL A 236 4.16 5.91 26.56
N VAL A 237 3.66 5.07 27.46
CA VAL A 237 4.49 4.39 28.45
C VAL A 237 5.00 3.08 27.87
N VAL A 238 6.30 2.84 28.03
CA VAL A 238 6.99 1.67 27.52
C VAL A 238 7.81 0.97 28.60
N ASP A 239 8.08 -0.32 28.40
CA ASP A 239 9.05 -1.06 29.21
C ASP A 239 10.49 -0.67 28.84
N GLU A 240 11.47 -1.19 29.58
CA GLU A 240 12.90 -0.94 29.36
C GLU A 240 13.38 -1.38 27.96
N LYS A 241 12.64 -2.27 27.30
CA LYS A 241 12.91 -2.76 25.94
C LYS A 241 12.12 -1.99 24.88
N GLY A 242 11.33 -1.00 25.28
CA GLY A 242 10.54 -0.15 24.39
C GLY A 242 9.19 -0.73 23.99
N PHE A 243 8.71 -1.81 24.61
CA PHE A 243 7.38 -2.35 24.34
C PHE A 243 6.30 -1.53 25.04
N PHE A 244 5.15 -1.40 24.40
CA PHE A 244 4.00 -0.65 24.87
C PHE A 244 3.44 -1.23 26.17
N LEU A 245 3.26 -0.37 27.17
CA LEU A 245 2.65 -0.68 28.46
C LEU A 245 1.36 0.09 28.70
N GLY A 246 1.08 1.15 27.94
CA GLY A 246 -0.12 1.97 28.10
C GLY A 246 0.06 3.39 27.56
N ASP A 247 -1.05 4.10 27.41
CA ASP A 247 -1.08 5.54 27.16
C ASP A 247 -1.36 6.30 28.47
N TRP A 248 -0.77 7.49 28.59
CA TRP A 248 -1.04 8.41 29.68
C TRP A 248 -1.61 9.70 29.10
N ARG A 249 -2.89 10.00 29.38
CA ARG A 249 -3.62 11.11 28.76
C ARG A 249 -3.90 12.22 29.76
N VAL A 250 -4.16 13.43 29.26
CA VAL A 250 -4.56 14.59 30.08
C VAL A 250 -5.79 14.27 30.95
N SER A 251 -6.75 13.53 30.42
CA SER A 251 -7.95 13.09 31.14
C SER A 251 -7.66 12.17 32.32
N ASP A 252 -6.53 11.45 32.29
CA ASP A 252 -6.13 10.52 33.35
C ASP A 252 -5.44 11.25 34.52
N VAL A 253 -4.79 12.39 34.24
CA VAL A 253 -3.95 13.12 35.20
C VAL A 253 -4.73 13.53 36.43
N GLU A 254 -5.87 14.20 36.27
CA GLU A 254 -6.60 14.78 37.40
C GLU A 254 -7.17 13.70 38.32
N GLY A 255 -7.80 12.67 37.74
CA GLY A 255 -8.39 11.58 38.51
C GLY A 255 -7.34 10.83 39.34
N VAL A 256 -6.21 10.46 38.73
CA VAL A 256 -5.15 9.74 39.43
C VAL A 256 -4.48 10.62 40.48
N ARG A 257 -4.18 11.90 40.17
CA ARG A 257 -3.61 12.84 41.15
C ARG A 257 -4.55 13.03 42.33
N GLN A 258 -5.86 13.11 42.12
CA GLN A 258 -6.83 13.24 43.20
C GLN A 258 -6.80 12.05 44.17
N VAL A 259 -6.66 10.82 43.66
CA VAL A 259 -6.52 9.61 44.50
C VAL A 259 -5.22 9.65 45.30
N ILE A 260 -4.10 10.00 44.65
CA ILE A 260 -2.79 10.12 45.30
C ILE A 260 -2.81 11.22 46.38
N ILE A 261 -3.41 12.38 46.09
CA ILE A 261 -3.55 13.50 47.03
C ILE A 261 -4.41 13.09 48.22
N SER A 262 -5.53 12.41 47.99
CA SER A 262 -6.39 11.92 49.07
C SER A 262 -5.63 11.02 50.05
N LEU A 263 -4.86 10.05 49.55
CA LEU A 263 -4.03 9.21 50.42
C LEU A 263 -2.88 9.99 51.08
N SER A 264 -2.26 10.91 50.34
CA SER A 264 -1.16 11.75 50.86
C SER A 264 -1.65 12.66 52.00
N SER A 265 -2.88 13.15 51.95
CA SER A 265 -3.51 13.91 53.04
C SER A 265 -3.64 13.07 54.29
N CYS A 266 -4.03 11.79 54.19
CA CYS A 266 -4.06 10.86 55.33
C CYS A 266 -2.65 10.64 55.93
N LEU A 267 -1.62 10.50 55.08
CA LEU A 267 -0.23 10.36 55.53
C LEU A 267 0.28 11.61 56.25
N ARG A 268 -0.04 12.80 55.73
CA ARG A 268 0.31 14.08 56.36
C ARG A 268 -0.43 14.30 57.67
N TRP A 269 -1.68 13.85 57.75
CA TRP A 269 -2.43 13.84 59.01
C TRP A 269 -1.74 12.93 60.04
N LEU A 270 -1.31 11.72 59.64
CA LEU A 270 -0.57 10.82 60.53
C LEU A 270 0.73 11.47 61.02
N GLU A 271 1.50 12.10 60.13
CA GLU A 271 2.73 12.83 60.47
C GLU A 271 2.47 13.88 61.54
N ASN A 272 1.45 14.74 61.34
CA ASN A 272 1.08 15.77 62.30
C ASN A 272 0.56 15.19 63.62
N ALA A 273 -0.28 14.15 63.57
CA ALA A 273 -0.82 13.50 64.76
C ALA A 273 0.31 12.86 65.58
N LEU A 274 1.29 12.26 64.92
CA LEU A 274 2.48 11.70 65.55
C LEU A 274 3.33 12.79 66.21
N HIS A 275 3.55 13.92 65.53
CA HIS A 275 4.27 15.07 66.12
C HIS A 275 3.59 15.55 67.40
N LEU A 276 2.28 15.82 67.35
CA LEU A 276 1.52 16.29 68.51
C LEU A 276 1.54 15.27 69.65
N LYS A 277 1.41 13.98 69.34
CA LYS A 277 1.42 12.92 70.35
C LYS A 277 2.79 12.79 71.02
N LEU A 278 3.89 12.82 70.25
CA LEU A 278 5.26 12.78 70.80
C LEU A 278 5.53 14.01 71.67
N ILE A 279 5.22 15.21 71.21
CA ILE A 279 5.39 16.45 72.01
C ILE A 279 4.60 16.36 73.32
N SER A 280 3.34 15.90 73.25
CA SER A 280 2.49 15.73 74.44
C SER A 280 3.05 14.71 75.44
N LEU A 281 3.66 13.62 74.96
CA LEU A 281 4.30 12.61 75.80
C LEU A 281 5.55 13.15 76.49
N PHE A 282 6.46 13.76 75.73
CA PHE A 282 7.71 14.32 76.27
C PHE A 282 7.51 15.57 77.14
N ALA A 283 6.31 16.16 77.14
CA ALA A 283 5.93 17.23 78.07
C ALA A 283 5.49 16.72 79.46
N ARG A 284 5.31 15.40 79.65
CA ARG A 284 4.90 14.83 80.95
C ARG A 284 6.04 14.92 81.97
N LYS A 285 5.69 15.09 83.25
CA LYS A 285 6.67 15.12 84.35
C LYS A 285 7.39 13.78 84.56
N VAL A 286 6.72 12.68 84.26
CA VAL A 286 7.23 11.31 84.31
C VAL A 286 6.79 10.64 83.02
N LEU A 287 7.73 10.05 82.27
CA LEU A 287 7.49 9.37 81.01
C LEU A 287 8.28 8.06 81.00
N HIS A 288 7.58 6.96 80.84
CA HIS A 288 8.19 5.64 80.65
C HIS A 288 8.25 5.29 79.17
N LEU A 289 9.24 4.51 78.73
CA LEU A 289 9.33 4.08 77.33
C LEU A 289 8.06 3.34 76.88
N ASP A 290 7.45 2.56 77.77
CA ASP A 290 6.19 1.86 77.49
C ASP A 290 5.02 2.81 77.23
N ASP A 291 5.02 4.03 77.80
CA ASP A 291 4.03 5.04 77.49
C ASP A 291 4.15 5.50 76.03
N VAL A 292 5.39 5.63 75.55
CA VAL A 292 5.67 6.01 74.17
C VAL A 292 5.28 4.88 73.22
N VAL A 293 5.70 3.65 73.50
CA VAL A 293 5.34 2.46 72.69
C VAL A 293 3.82 2.30 72.60
N ARG A 294 3.12 2.42 73.74
CA ARG A 294 1.65 2.33 73.80
C ARG A 294 0.99 3.43 72.98
N ALA A 295 1.39 4.68 73.15
CA ALA A 295 0.81 5.80 72.41
C ALA A 295 1.05 5.71 70.88
N LEU A 296 2.21 5.20 70.46
CA LEU A 296 2.51 4.95 69.06
C LEU A 296 1.68 3.79 68.49
N LYS A 297 1.50 2.70 69.25
CA LYS A 297 0.59 1.60 68.87
C LYS A 297 -0.84 2.10 68.74
N GLU A 298 -1.33 2.86 69.71
CA GLU A 298 -2.67 3.46 69.66
C GLU A 298 -2.84 4.29 68.38
N LEU A 299 -1.88 5.17 68.06
CA LEU A 299 -1.96 6.01 66.86
C LEU A 299 -1.92 5.20 65.56
N LEU A 300 -1.02 4.22 65.44
CA LEU A 300 -0.86 3.44 64.21
C LEU A 300 -1.95 2.38 64.02
N THR A 301 -2.65 1.98 65.08
CA THR A 301 -3.81 1.06 64.99
C THR A 301 -5.11 1.77 64.57
N ILE A 302 -5.12 3.10 64.47
CA ILE A 302 -6.27 3.84 63.94
C ILE A 302 -6.52 3.42 62.47
N PRO A 303 -7.74 2.97 62.13
CA PRO A 303 -8.11 2.67 60.75
C PRO A 303 -8.09 3.93 59.87
N LEU A 304 -7.64 3.79 58.62
CA LEU A 304 -7.51 4.90 57.66
C LEU A 304 -8.84 5.64 57.48
N LYS A 305 -9.96 4.92 57.42
CA LYS A 305 -11.30 5.48 57.25
C LYS A 305 -11.73 6.48 58.33
N ILE A 306 -11.12 6.44 59.51
CA ILE A 306 -11.47 7.29 60.67
C ILE A 306 -10.51 8.48 60.78
N SER A 307 -9.46 8.54 59.95
CA SER A 307 -8.63 9.74 59.88
C SER A 307 -9.46 10.94 59.41
N GLU A 308 -9.18 12.12 59.96
CA GLU A 308 -9.92 13.35 59.64
C GLU A 308 -10.00 13.61 58.12
N PRO A 309 -8.92 13.50 57.33
CA PRO A 309 -9.01 13.69 55.88
C PRO A 309 -9.91 12.67 55.18
N ALA A 310 -9.96 11.42 55.67
CA ALA A 310 -10.78 10.37 55.09
C ALA A 310 -12.27 10.57 55.35
N LEU A 311 -12.62 11.19 56.49
CA LEU A 311 -14.01 11.54 56.82
C LEU A 311 -14.55 12.64 55.90
N ASP A 312 -13.69 13.58 55.52
CA ASP A 312 -14.02 14.69 54.61
C ASP A 312 -14.13 14.26 53.13
N LEU A 313 -13.66 13.07 52.78
CA LEU A 313 -13.81 12.54 51.42
C LEU A 313 -15.28 12.26 51.11
N SER A 314 -15.71 12.62 49.90
CA SER A 314 -17.00 12.17 49.35
C SER A 314 -17.04 10.64 49.22
N GLU A 315 -18.24 10.06 49.20
CA GLU A 315 -18.43 8.61 49.00
C GLU A 315 -17.86 8.08 47.68
N LYS A 316 -17.71 8.94 46.67
CA LYS A 316 -17.02 8.58 45.42
C LYS A 316 -15.51 8.48 45.64
N GLN A 317 -14.92 9.49 46.29
CA GLN A 317 -13.48 9.50 46.60
C GLN A 317 -13.09 8.38 47.56
N LYS A 318 -13.90 8.11 48.60
CA LYS A 318 -13.69 6.96 49.51
C LYS A 318 -13.60 5.65 48.75
N ARG A 319 -14.57 5.39 47.85
CA ARG A 319 -14.55 4.19 46.99
C ARG A 319 -13.31 4.13 46.09
N GLN A 320 -12.90 5.24 45.48
CA GLN A 320 -11.72 5.28 44.63
C GLN A 320 -10.42 5.02 45.42
N VAL A 321 -10.26 5.64 46.58
CA VAL A 321 -9.11 5.41 47.47
C VAL A 321 -9.13 3.99 48.02
N GLU A 322 -10.30 3.46 48.38
CA GLU A 322 -10.44 2.07 48.84
C GLU A 322 -9.99 1.08 47.75
N VAL A 323 -10.46 1.25 46.52
CA VAL A 323 -10.05 0.38 45.39
C VAL A 323 -8.57 0.55 45.10
N PHE A 324 -8.04 1.78 45.12
CA PHE A 324 -6.61 2.05 44.96
C PHE A 324 -5.78 1.30 46.01
N VAL A 325 -6.15 1.42 47.28
CA VAL A 325 -5.46 0.74 48.36
C VAL A 325 -5.54 -0.79 48.23
N LYS A 326 -6.71 -1.33 47.88
CA LYS A 326 -6.90 -2.78 47.71
C LYS A 326 -6.16 -3.36 46.53
N LYS A 327 -6.26 -2.72 45.38
CA LYS A 327 -5.80 -3.29 44.10
C LYS A 327 -4.45 -2.78 43.63
N VAL A 328 -4.16 -1.49 43.86
CA VAL A 328 -2.92 -0.87 43.41
C VAL A 328 -1.82 -1.11 44.43
N LEU A 329 -2.09 -0.82 45.71
CA LEU A 329 -1.16 -1.05 46.83
C LEU A 329 -1.23 -2.48 47.41
N GLU A 330 -2.15 -3.32 46.93
CA GLU A 330 -2.29 -4.72 47.32
C GLU A 330 -2.58 -4.92 48.83
N MET A 331 -3.36 -4.01 49.41
CA MET A 331 -3.80 -4.07 50.81
C MET A 331 -5.29 -4.43 50.91
N PRO A 332 -5.66 -5.72 51.04
CA PRO A 332 -7.03 -6.23 50.83
C PRO A 332 -8.08 -5.62 51.75
N GLU A 333 -7.68 -5.12 52.92
CA GLU A 333 -8.55 -4.44 53.88
C GLU A 333 -9.00 -3.04 53.40
N GLY A 334 -8.29 -2.43 52.44
CA GLY A 334 -8.64 -1.12 51.91
C GLY A 334 -8.56 -0.02 52.97
N LEU A 335 -9.61 0.81 53.05
CA LEU A 335 -9.71 1.88 54.06
C LEU A 335 -9.95 1.36 55.49
N GLU A 336 -10.29 0.08 55.66
CA GLU A 336 -10.38 -0.56 56.98
C GLU A 336 -9.01 -0.89 57.56
N ALA A 337 -7.96 -0.91 56.73
CA ALA A 337 -6.60 -1.06 57.19
C ALA A 337 -6.22 0.08 58.14
N ASN A 338 -5.31 -0.19 59.07
CA ASN A 338 -4.73 0.82 59.94
C ASN A 338 -3.41 1.38 59.36
N PHE A 339 -2.93 2.46 59.96
CA PHE A 339 -1.68 3.10 59.53
C PHE A 339 -0.44 2.21 59.72
N ASP A 340 -0.44 1.25 60.65
CA ASP A 340 0.64 0.25 60.76
C ASP A 340 0.72 -0.63 59.51
N THR A 341 -0.41 -1.18 59.07
CA THR A 341 -0.49 -2.00 57.85
C THR A 341 -0.08 -1.17 56.63
N LEU A 342 -0.60 0.06 56.52
CA LEU A 342 -0.22 0.96 55.43
C LEU A 342 1.29 1.26 55.45
N ALA A 343 1.87 1.56 56.61
CA ALA A 343 3.30 1.81 56.73
C ALA A 343 4.16 0.60 56.33
N ARG A 344 3.73 -0.63 56.67
CA ARG A 344 4.41 -1.88 56.24
C ARG A 344 4.30 -2.15 54.75
N VAL A 345 3.20 -1.78 54.11
CA VAL A 345 3.01 -1.92 52.66
C VAL A 345 3.85 -0.88 51.93
N LEU A 346 3.79 0.38 52.36
CA LEU A 346 4.55 1.49 51.78
C LEU A 346 6.06 1.34 52.02
N SER A 347 6.49 0.70 53.12
CA SER A 347 7.91 0.42 53.36
C SER A 347 8.50 -0.61 52.38
N LYS A 348 7.67 -1.46 51.76
CA LYS A 348 8.09 -2.31 50.63
C LYS A 348 8.24 -1.50 49.34
N LEU A 349 7.53 -0.37 49.23
CA LEU A 349 7.52 0.49 48.05
C LEU A 349 8.57 1.62 48.12
N GLY A 350 9.14 1.89 49.29
CA GLY A 350 10.26 2.81 49.50
C GLY A 350 10.81 2.72 50.93
N GLU A 351 12.07 3.07 51.14
CA GLU A 351 12.74 3.01 52.45
C GLU A 351 12.06 3.91 53.50
N VAL A 352 11.11 3.35 54.27
CA VAL A 352 10.54 4.02 55.44
C VAL A 352 11.43 3.73 56.64
N PRO A 353 12.05 4.75 57.28
CA PRO A 353 13.15 4.59 58.22
C PRO A 353 12.77 4.05 59.62
N TYR A 354 11.49 3.72 59.86
CA TYR A 354 11.02 3.40 61.21
C TYR A 354 10.57 1.98 61.47
N GLY A 355 10.38 1.11 60.47
CA GLY A 355 10.09 -0.31 60.73
C GLY A 355 8.95 -0.56 61.74
N ALA A 356 7.93 0.30 61.74
CA ALA A 356 6.83 0.36 62.73
C ALA A 356 7.24 0.90 64.13
N VAL A 357 6.35 0.76 65.12
CA VAL A 357 6.55 1.24 66.50
C VAL A 357 7.87 0.73 67.11
N GLU A 358 8.25 -0.50 66.77
CA GLU A 358 9.39 -1.21 67.34
C GLU A 358 10.72 -0.58 66.93
N GLY A 359 10.84 -0.09 65.68
CA GLY A 359 12.07 0.56 65.22
C GLY A 359 12.28 1.94 65.84
N LEU A 360 11.21 2.71 66.09
CA LEU A 360 11.32 3.99 66.80
C LEU A 360 11.69 3.78 68.28
N ALA A 361 11.07 2.79 68.95
CA ALA A 361 11.42 2.42 70.32
C ALA A 361 12.87 1.92 70.44
N ALA A 362 13.34 1.12 69.48
CA ALA A 362 14.73 0.65 69.42
C ALA A 362 15.72 1.81 69.22
N LYS A 363 15.38 2.80 68.38
CA LYS A 363 16.19 4.01 68.22
C LYS A 363 16.23 4.86 69.49
N MET A 364 15.12 4.99 70.23
CA MET A 364 15.08 5.68 71.53
C MET A 364 15.98 5.00 72.57
N LYS A 365 15.98 3.66 72.62
CA LYS A 365 16.89 2.88 73.48
C LYS A 365 18.35 3.10 73.07
N LYS A 366 18.65 3.06 71.76
CA LYS A 366 20.00 3.29 71.23
C LYS A 366 20.52 4.71 71.52
N ALA A 367 19.64 5.70 71.48
CA ALA A 367 19.93 7.09 71.83
C ALA A 367 20.08 7.32 73.34
N LYS A 368 19.90 6.29 74.19
CA LYS A 368 19.98 6.35 75.65
C LYS A 368 19.04 7.40 76.26
N LEU A 369 17.87 7.60 75.65
CA LEU A 369 16.86 8.53 76.17
C LEU A 369 16.24 8.02 77.48
N PHE A 370 16.14 6.71 77.60
CA PHE A 370 15.56 6.00 78.74
C PHE A 370 16.61 5.12 79.40
N ASP A 371 16.50 4.90 80.71
CA ASP A 371 17.36 3.96 81.45
C ASP A 371 16.97 2.48 81.23
N GLU A 372 17.64 1.57 81.92
CA GLU A 372 17.38 0.13 81.81
C GLU A 372 16.01 -0.30 82.35
N ILE A 373 15.43 0.49 83.25
CA ILE A 373 14.12 0.24 83.85
C ILE A 373 13.01 0.83 82.96
N GLY A 374 13.34 1.86 82.16
CA GLY A 374 12.50 2.49 81.14
C GLY A 374 12.14 3.95 81.44
N ASP A 375 12.72 4.57 82.46
CA ASP A 375 12.48 5.96 82.84
C ASP A 375 13.29 6.94 81.98
N LEU A 376 12.69 8.08 81.61
CA LEU A 376 13.35 9.12 80.82
C LEU A 376 14.49 9.78 81.63
N ILE A 377 15.74 9.57 81.20
CA ILE A 377 16.95 10.10 81.84
C ILE A 377 17.68 11.18 81.03
N ALA A 378 17.34 11.32 79.75
CA ALA A 378 18.01 12.25 78.85
C ALA A 378 17.70 13.72 79.17
N GLU A 379 18.68 14.60 78.94
CA GLU A 379 18.47 16.03 79.05
C GLU A 379 17.61 16.57 77.90
N ARG A 380 17.05 17.78 78.09
CA ARG A 380 16.17 18.40 77.09
C ARG A 380 16.85 18.48 75.71
N SER A 381 18.13 18.81 75.65
CA SER A 381 18.90 18.88 74.40
C SER A 381 18.90 17.57 73.63
N ASP A 382 19.07 16.44 74.33
CA ASP A 382 19.13 15.11 73.72
C ASP A 382 17.75 14.67 73.22
N ILE A 383 16.71 14.96 74.00
CA ILE A 383 15.31 14.70 73.63
C ILE A 383 14.92 15.49 72.38
N PHE A 384 15.20 16.79 72.35
CA PHE A 384 14.86 17.63 71.19
C PHE A 384 15.67 17.24 69.96
N SER A 385 16.96 16.91 70.11
CA SER A 385 17.78 16.42 68.99
C SER A 385 17.24 15.11 68.43
N PHE A 386 16.85 14.17 69.29
CA PHE A 386 16.22 12.93 68.87
C PHE A 386 14.86 13.17 68.17
N LEU A 387 14.01 14.04 68.72
CA LEU A 387 12.71 14.36 68.14
C LEU A 387 12.86 15.04 66.78
N GLU A 388 13.82 15.97 66.63
CA GLU A 388 14.14 16.60 65.35
C GLU A 388 14.55 15.56 64.30
N GLU A 389 15.49 14.66 64.63
CA GLU A 389 15.91 13.56 63.75
C GLU A 389 14.72 12.64 63.40
N ALA A 390 13.88 12.34 64.40
CA ALA A 390 12.70 11.50 64.26
C ALA A 390 11.71 12.08 63.25
N ILE A 391 11.35 13.36 63.45
CA ILE A 391 10.44 14.14 62.63
C ILE A 391 10.99 14.32 61.22
N GLN A 392 12.25 14.73 61.08
CA GLN A 392 12.87 14.95 59.78
C GLN A 392 12.89 13.67 58.95
N SER A 393 13.23 12.55 59.56
CA SER A 393 13.23 11.25 58.88
C SER A 393 11.81 10.80 58.48
N LEU A 394 10.79 11.07 59.30
CA LEU A 394 9.40 10.76 58.96
C LEU A 394 8.93 11.62 57.79
N HIS A 395 9.23 12.91 57.82
CA HIS A 395 8.95 13.83 56.74
C HIS A 395 9.58 13.36 55.42
N LEU A 396 10.88 13.03 55.45
CA LEU A 396 11.60 12.48 54.30
C LEU A 396 10.97 11.16 53.81
N ALA A 397 10.46 10.32 54.71
CA ALA A 397 9.77 9.09 54.33
C ALA A 397 8.45 9.38 53.61
N VAL A 398 7.64 10.32 54.11
CA VAL A 398 6.39 10.75 53.46
C VAL A 398 6.69 11.34 52.08
N VAL A 399 7.74 12.14 51.95
CA VAL A 399 8.21 12.67 50.65
C VAL A 399 8.62 11.55 49.70
N LYS A 400 9.41 10.56 50.16
CA LYS A 400 9.80 9.39 49.36
C LYS A 400 8.59 8.56 48.92
N ILE A 401 7.65 8.31 49.82
CA ILE A 401 6.39 7.60 49.51
C ILE A 401 5.61 8.37 48.45
N ARG A 402 5.42 9.68 48.63
CA ARG A 402 4.70 10.50 47.66
C ARG A 402 5.37 10.45 46.28
N ALA A 403 6.69 10.62 46.24
CA ALA A 403 7.45 10.52 44.99
C ALA A 403 7.30 9.14 44.33
N ARG A 404 7.16 8.06 45.12
CA ARG A 404 6.88 6.71 44.63
C ARG A 404 5.46 6.54 44.09
N LEU A 405 4.47 7.12 44.76
CA LEU A 405 3.06 7.10 44.31
C LEU A 405 2.87 7.94 43.03
N GLU A 406 3.69 8.96 42.84
CA GLU A 406 3.72 9.80 41.63
C GLU A 406 4.52 9.18 40.46
N LYS A 407 4.81 7.86 40.48
CA LYS A 407 5.42 7.13 39.36
C LYS A 407 4.40 6.60 38.37
N LEU A 408 4.79 6.45 37.10
CA LEU A 408 3.89 6.03 36.03
C LEU A 408 3.37 4.59 36.17
N ASP A 409 4.11 3.65 36.79
CA ASP A 409 3.57 2.31 37.07
C ASP A 409 2.33 2.34 37.98
N ILE A 410 2.41 3.10 39.08
CA ILE A 410 1.28 3.29 40.01
C ILE A 410 0.16 4.02 39.29
N ALA A 411 0.48 5.03 38.50
CA ALA A 411 -0.49 5.82 37.76
C ALA A 411 -1.28 4.98 36.74
N LEU A 412 -0.60 4.14 35.96
CA LEU A 412 -1.24 3.23 35.00
C LEU A 412 -2.09 2.18 35.70
N LYS A 413 -1.58 1.56 36.77
CA LYS A 413 -2.35 0.59 37.56
C LYS A 413 -3.58 1.25 38.19
N THR A 414 -3.48 2.52 38.62
CA THR A 414 -4.61 3.30 39.12
C THR A 414 -5.65 3.56 38.03
N LYS A 415 -5.22 4.00 36.85
CA LYS A 415 -6.10 4.22 35.69
C LYS A 415 -6.91 2.97 35.36
N GLU A 416 -6.25 1.82 35.31
CA GLU A 416 -6.89 0.56 34.97
C GLU A 416 -7.79 0.03 36.10
N GLU A 417 -7.25 -0.12 37.31
CA GLU A 417 -7.95 -0.84 38.39
C GLU A 417 -8.97 0.00 39.15
N VAL A 418 -8.77 1.33 39.21
CA VAL A 418 -9.63 2.26 39.96
C VAL A 418 -10.65 2.94 39.05
N PHE A 419 -10.21 3.39 37.88
CA PHE A 419 -11.09 4.11 36.94
C PHE A 419 -11.68 3.21 35.86
N GLY A 420 -11.16 1.99 35.68
CA GLY A 420 -11.67 1.06 34.67
C GLY A 420 -11.42 1.55 33.24
N ASN A 421 -10.40 2.38 33.03
CA ASN A 421 -10.07 2.94 31.73
C ASN A 421 -9.03 2.02 31.06
N PRO A 422 -9.43 1.12 30.15
CA PRO A 422 -8.50 0.19 29.52
C PRO A 422 -7.55 0.92 28.57
N GLN A 423 -6.45 0.24 28.24
CA GLN A 423 -5.54 0.67 27.19
C GLN A 423 -6.25 0.54 25.84
N ASP A 424 -6.30 1.62 25.07
CA ASP A 424 -6.89 1.57 23.73
C ASP A 424 -5.84 1.93 22.68
N THR A 425 -5.56 0.96 21.82
CA THR A 425 -4.56 1.06 20.75
C THR A 425 -5.12 0.50 19.46
N VAL A 426 -4.49 0.90 18.35
CA VAL A 426 -4.75 0.35 17.03
C VAL A 426 -3.47 -0.26 16.48
N THR A 427 -3.60 -1.26 15.62
CA THR A 427 -2.43 -1.83 14.95
C THR A 427 -2.10 -1.02 13.69
N VAL A 428 -0.89 -1.13 13.15
CA VAL A 428 -0.55 -0.52 11.85
C VAL A 428 -1.50 -0.91 10.70
N ARG A 429 -2.23 -2.03 10.82
CA ARG A 429 -3.16 -2.53 9.80
C ARG A 429 -4.61 -2.11 10.02
N SER A 430 -4.94 -1.46 11.14
CA SER A 430 -6.31 -1.03 11.45
C SER A 430 -6.83 -0.05 10.40
N GLU A 431 -8.08 -0.23 10.00
CA GLU A 431 -8.73 0.57 8.96
C GLU A 431 -9.39 1.84 9.53
N ILE A 432 -9.62 2.84 8.68
CA ILE A 432 -10.15 4.14 9.09
C ILE A 432 -11.40 4.09 9.97
N GLU A 433 -12.35 3.19 9.69
CA GLU A 433 -13.58 3.09 10.48
C GLU A 433 -13.31 2.49 11.87
N GLU A 434 -12.40 1.53 12.00
CA GLU A 434 -11.93 1.04 13.31
C GLU A 434 -11.26 2.17 14.10
N ILE A 435 -10.40 2.95 13.43
CA ILE A 435 -9.67 4.06 14.06
C ILE A 435 -10.65 5.13 14.56
N LYS A 436 -11.63 5.53 13.75
CA LYS A 436 -12.66 6.51 14.14
C LYS A 436 -13.51 6.02 15.31
N ASN A 437 -13.86 4.74 15.33
CA ASN A 437 -14.66 4.17 16.42
C ASN A 437 -13.90 4.16 17.74
N ARG A 438 -12.60 3.84 17.71
CA ARG A 438 -11.75 3.80 18.92
C ARG A 438 -11.32 5.18 19.40
N VAL A 439 -11.11 6.16 18.50
CA VAL A 439 -10.65 7.50 18.91
C VAL A 439 -11.73 8.29 19.65
N ALA A 440 -13.01 7.89 19.56
CA ALA A 440 -14.21 8.62 19.97
C ALA A 440 -14.03 9.69 21.06
N HIS A 441 -13.47 9.35 22.22
CA HIS A 441 -13.32 10.25 23.37
C HIS A 441 -11.87 10.60 23.71
N TYR A 442 -10.91 10.13 22.93
CA TYR A 442 -9.49 10.31 23.19
C TYR A 442 -8.91 11.40 22.31
N SER A 443 -7.90 12.11 22.84
CA SER A 443 -7.15 13.10 22.06
C SER A 443 -6.25 12.43 21.01
N TYR A 444 -5.82 11.20 21.25
CA TYR A 444 -5.03 10.40 20.32
C TYR A 444 -5.19 8.89 20.56
N LEU A 445 -4.80 8.10 19.55
CA LEU A 445 -4.59 6.65 19.64
C LEU A 445 -3.12 6.31 19.43
N THR A 446 -2.60 5.38 20.22
CA THR A 446 -1.28 4.81 19.99
C THR A 446 -1.36 3.74 18.91
N VAL A 447 -0.50 3.84 17.91
CA VAL A 447 -0.35 2.83 16.85
C VAL A 447 0.74 1.86 17.25
N THR A 448 0.41 0.57 17.25
CA THR A 448 1.29 -0.51 17.66
C THR A 448 1.59 -1.48 16.52
N TYR A 449 2.77 -2.08 16.59
CA TYR A 449 3.19 -3.17 15.72
C TYR A 449 3.40 -4.43 16.58
N PRO A 450 2.78 -5.58 16.23
CA PRO A 450 2.97 -6.82 16.95
C PRO A 450 4.38 -7.38 16.73
N ASP A 451 5.12 -7.64 17.81
CA ASP A 451 6.49 -8.15 17.80
C ASP A 451 6.62 -9.23 18.88
N LYS A 452 6.75 -10.50 18.45
CA LYS A 452 6.95 -11.67 19.32
C LYS A 452 5.95 -11.76 20.50
N GLY A 453 4.67 -11.47 20.22
CA GLY A 453 3.60 -11.53 21.23
C GLY A 453 3.50 -10.32 22.15
N LYS A 454 4.36 -9.30 21.95
CA LYS A 454 4.25 -7.97 22.56
C LYS A 454 3.92 -6.93 21.50
N PHE A 455 3.65 -5.70 21.95
CA PHE A 455 3.34 -4.58 21.07
C PHE A 455 4.43 -3.52 21.14
N SER A 456 4.96 -3.12 20.01
CA SER A 456 5.93 -2.02 19.89
C SER A 456 5.20 -0.75 19.44
N PRO A 457 5.28 0.38 20.15
CA PRO A 457 4.66 1.61 19.69
C PRO A 457 5.45 2.21 18.53
N VAL A 458 4.75 2.46 17.43
CA VAL A 458 5.30 2.95 16.16
C VAL A 458 4.75 4.30 15.75
N GLY A 459 3.87 4.92 16.52
CA GLY A 459 3.38 6.26 16.24
C GLY A 459 2.08 6.54 16.96
N VAL A 460 1.52 7.70 16.68
CA VAL A 460 0.22 8.12 17.21
C VAL A 460 -0.64 8.69 16.09
N ILE A 461 -1.95 8.61 16.28
CA ILE A 461 -2.94 9.27 15.43
C ILE A 461 -3.71 10.24 16.31
N HIS A 462 -3.61 11.53 16.02
CA HIS A 462 -4.32 12.57 16.75
C HIS A 462 -5.78 12.65 16.28
N ALA A 463 -6.69 12.84 17.22
CA ALA A 463 -8.12 12.98 16.94
C ALA A 463 -8.42 14.24 16.10
N ALA A 464 -7.57 15.26 16.17
CA ALA A 464 -7.69 16.45 15.32
C ALA A 464 -7.46 16.11 13.83
N ASP A 465 -6.49 15.24 13.53
CA ASP A 465 -6.18 14.85 12.15
C ASP A 465 -7.29 13.99 11.53
N LEU A 466 -7.91 13.12 12.33
CA LEU A 466 -9.04 12.29 11.88
C LEU A 466 -10.32 13.08 11.59
N ARG A 467 -10.45 14.28 12.15
CA ARG A 467 -11.60 15.17 11.93
C ARG A 467 -11.46 16.02 10.67
N LYS A 468 -10.28 16.03 10.04
CA LYS A 468 -10.07 16.71 8.76
C LYS A 468 -10.98 16.05 7.71
N PRO A 469 -11.57 16.84 6.80
CA PRO A 469 -12.41 16.28 5.74
C PRO A 469 -11.61 15.37 4.82
N MET A 470 -10.36 15.74 4.52
CA MET A 470 -9.42 14.98 3.69
C MET A 470 -8.32 14.37 4.56
N LEU A 471 -8.04 13.10 4.32
CA LEU A 471 -7.03 12.29 5.03
C LEU A 471 -5.88 11.83 4.11
N GLY A 472 -5.95 12.20 2.84
CA GLY A 472 -4.99 11.86 1.81
C GLY A 472 -5.47 12.32 0.45
N THR A 473 -4.71 11.97 -0.58
CA THR A 473 -4.98 12.41 -1.96
C THR A 473 -4.78 11.28 -2.96
N VAL A 474 -5.34 11.44 -4.15
CA VAL A 474 -5.22 10.47 -5.24
C VAL A 474 -4.96 11.15 -6.59
N SER A 475 -4.10 10.52 -7.39
CA SER A 475 -3.89 10.80 -8.81
C SER A 475 -4.43 9.64 -9.65
N LEU A 476 -5.23 9.97 -10.67
CA LEU A 476 -5.85 9.01 -11.57
C LEU A 476 -5.13 9.02 -12.92
N ARG A 477 -4.90 7.83 -13.47
CA ARG A 477 -4.23 7.63 -14.76
C ARG A 477 -5.06 6.66 -15.58
N ASP A 478 -5.43 7.12 -16.77
CA ASP A 478 -6.27 6.41 -17.73
C ASP A 478 -7.77 6.29 -17.35
N PHE A 479 -8.20 7.06 -16.35
CA PHE A 479 -9.61 7.22 -16.01
C PHE A 479 -9.75 8.45 -15.11
N CYS A 480 -10.97 8.90 -14.91
CA CYS A 480 -11.26 10.02 -14.01
C CYS A 480 -12.50 9.83 -13.12
N ASN A 481 -13.24 8.73 -13.33
CA ASN A 481 -14.45 8.45 -12.58
C ASN A 481 -14.10 7.93 -11.17
N ARG A 482 -14.57 8.66 -10.17
CA ARG A 482 -14.38 8.34 -8.75
C ARG A 482 -15.06 7.03 -8.35
N ASP A 483 -16.27 6.80 -8.84
CA ASP A 483 -17.13 5.69 -8.43
C ASP A 483 -16.61 4.35 -8.99
N GLU A 484 -15.99 4.39 -10.16
CA GLU A 484 -15.41 3.22 -10.85
C GLU A 484 -14.38 2.48 -9.99
N MET A 485 -13.61 3.24 -9.20
CA MET A 485 -12.56 2.75 -8.30
C MET A 485 -12.97 2.71 -6.82
N GLY A 486 -14.20 3.09 -6.50
CA GLY A 486 -14.68 3.17 -5.11
C GLY A 486 -13.83 4.08 -4.25
N ILE A 487 -13.38 5.23 -4.77
CA ILE A 487 -12.46 6.13 -4.06
C ILE A 487 -13.20 6.78 -2.88
N PRO A 488 -12.83 6.49 -1.63
CA PRO A 488 -13.56 6.96 -0.45
C PRO A 488 -13.53 8.49 -0.33
N PRO A 489 -14.62 9.15 0.13
CA PRO A 489 -14.77 10.61 0.13
C PRO A 489 -13.67 11.38 0.88
N TYR A 490 -12.96 10.73 1.80
CA TYR A 490 -11.84 11.32 2.54
C TYR A 490 -10.52 11.38 1.74
N LEU A 491 -10.49 10.87 0.50
CA LEU A 491 -9.36 11.04 -0.42
C LEU A 491 -9.73 12.07 -1.50
N ASP A 492 -8.93 13.13 -1.63
CA ASP A 492 -9.17 14.13 -2.68
C ASP A 492 -8.49 13.75 -3.99
N VAL A 493 -9.18 13.92 -5.12
CA VAL A 493 -8.61 13.69 -6.46
C VAL A 493 -7.88 14.96 -6.89
N ILE A 494 -6.54 14.94 -6.89
CA ILE A 494 -5.74 16.16 -7.16
C ILE A 494 -5.12 16.18 -8.56
N SER A 495 -5.02 15.04 -9.22
CA SER A 495 -4.40 14.93 -10.55
C SER A 495 -5.12 13.88 -11.38
N VAL A 496 -5.43 14.19 -12.63
CA VAL A 496 -6.10 13.32 -13.59
C VAL A 496 -5.40 13.45 -14.92
N ILE A 497 -5.02 12.32 -15.51
CA ILE A 497 -4.59 12.23 -16.91
C ILE A 497 -5.40 11.11 -17.54
N ASP A 498 -6.30 11.45 -18.45
CA ASP A 498 -7.32 10.55 -18.99
C ASP A 498 -7.59 10.87 -20.47
N HIS A 499 -8.04 9.87 -21.23
CA HIS A 499 -8.48 10.01 -22.62
C HIS A 499 -9.88 9.44 -22.88
N HIS A 500 -10.53 8.91 -21.83
CA HIS A 500 -11.89 8.41 -21.86
C HIS A 500 -12.94 9.52 -21.72
N LYS A 501 -14.22 9.13 -21.81
CA LYS A 501 -15.34 10.01 -21.49
C LYS A 501 -15.30 10.37 -20.01
N SER A 502 -15.18 11.66 -19.74
CA SER A 502 -14.83 12.11 -18.40
C SER A 502 -16.00 12.47 -17.49
N ILE A 503 -15.91 12.03 -16.24
CA ILE A 503 -16.78 12.44 -15.12
C ILE A 503 -15.85 12.68 -13.92
N LEU A 504 -15.56 13.94 -13.60
CA LEU A 504 -14.63 14.30 -12.54
C LEU A 504 -15.38 14.90 -11.33
N GLN A 505 -15.18 14.29 -10.16
CA GLN A 505 -15.74 14.75 -8.89
C GLN A 505 -14.62 14.90 -7.85
N THR A 506 -14.36 16.14 -7.42
CA THR A 506 -13.32 16.50 -6.43
C THR A 506 -13.75 17.68 -5.58
N PHE A 507 -13.17 17.82 -4.39
CA PHE A 507 -13.42 18.92 -3.47
C PHE A 507 -12.47 20.11 -3.68
N SER A 508 -11.33 19.90 -4.35
CA SER A 508 -10.33 20.94 -4.63
C SER A 508 -10.06 21.06 -6.12
N PRO A 509 -9.55 22.21 -6.62
CA PRO A 509 -9.11 22.32 -8.01
C PRO A 509 -8.03 21.29 -8.35
N PRO A 510 -8.30 20.32 -9.26
CA PRO A 510 -7.32 19.33 -9.65
C PRO A 510 -6.46 19.84 -10.81
N LEU A 511 -5.31 19.24 -11.02
CA LEU A 511 -4.69 19.23 -12.34
C LEU A 511 -5.40 18.17 -13.19
N ALA A 512 -6.14 18.57 -14.22
CA ALA A 512 -6.82 17.65 -15.12
C ALA A 512 -6.33 17.80 -16.55
N MET A 513 -5.86 16.69 -17.13
CA MET A 513 -5.47 16.59 -18.53
C MET A 513 -6.34 15.55 -19.21
N ILE A 514 -7.23 16.04 -20.05
CA ILE A 514 -8.21 15.21 -20.75
C ILE A 514 -8.15 15.56 -22.22
N SER A 515 -7.91 14.57 -23.07
CA SER A 515 -7.79 14.79 -24.51
C SER A 515 -8.26 13.58 -25.29
N ASP A 516 -8.73 13.81 -26.52
CA ASP A 516 -9.06 12.76 -27.48
C ASP A 516 -7.77 12.19 -28.12
N THR A 517 -6.99 11.51 -27.30
CA THR A 517 -5.86 10.69 -27.71
C THR A 517 -6.24 9.22 -27.60
N GLN A 518 -5.48 8.34 -28.25
CA GLN A 518 -5.79 6.91 -28.19
C GLN A 518 -5.18 6.20 -26.98
N SER A 519 -4.24 6.84 -26.29
CA SER A 519 -3.58 6.33 -25.08
C SER A 519 -3.36 7.46 -24.08
N SER A 520 -3.44 7.17 -22.78
CA SER A 520 -3.13 8.13 -21.73
C SER A 520 -1.63 8.48 -21.70
N ASN A 521 -0.76 7.53 -22.08
CA ASN A 521 0.69 7.74 -22.16
C ASN A 521 1.10 8.78 -23.21
N THR A 522 0.28 9.05 -24.24
CA THR A 522 0.48 10.22 -25.13
C THR A 522 0.51 11.53 -24.34
N LEU A 523 -0.37 11.66 -23.35
CA LEU A 523 -0.49 12.87 -22.52
C LEU A 523 0.60 12.92 -21.45
N VAL A 524 0.88 11.79 -20.80
CA VAL A 524 1.95 11.67 -19.80
C VAL A 524 3.31 12.01 -20.43
N ALA A 525 3.61 11.47 -21.62
CA ALA A 525 4.86 11.75 -22.33
C ALA A 525 5.05 13.24 -22.62
N ARG A 526 3.99 13.94 -23.03
CA ARG A 526 4.05 15.39 -23.28
C ARG A 526 4.42 16.17 -22.03
N LYS A 527 3.83 15.84 -20.89
CA LYS A 527 4.16 16.47 -19.60
C LYS A 527 5.59 16.14 -19.17
N ALA A 528 6.03 14.90 -19.38
CA ALA A 528 7.41 14.50 -19.11
C ALA A 528 8.40 15.29 -19.99
N PHE A 529 8.09 15.55 -21.27
CA PHE A 529 8.94 16.39 -22.12
C PHE A 529 9.09 17.81 -21.57
N GLU A 530 7.98 18.43 -21.15
CA GLU A 530 7.99 19.79 -20.59
C GLU A 530 8.88 19.88 -19.34
N ILE A 531 8.76 18.92 -18.42
CA ILE A 531 9.60 18.87 -17.21
C ILE A 531 11.05 18.56 -17.57
N ASN A 532 11.29 17.58 -18.43
CA ASN A 532 12.66 17.13 -18.70
C ASN A 532 13.45 18.19 -19.47
N ASP A 533 12.81 18.91 -20.40
CA ASP A 533 13.45 19.96 -21.19
C ASP A 533 13.81 21.20 -20.35
N SER A 534 13.05 21.52 -19.30
CA SER A 534 13.35 22.65 -18.40
C SER A 534 14.51 22.36 -17.44
N SER A 535 14.79 21.09 -17.17
CA SER A 535 15.52 20.63 -15.98
C SER A 535 17.02 20.38 -16.17
N HIS A 536 17.64 20.89 -17.23
CA HIS A 536 19.06 20.61 -17.55
C HIS A 536 20.09 21.55 -16.87
N HIS A 537 19.73 22.23 -15.78
CA HIS A 537 20.63 23.14 -15.05
C HIS A 537 21.03 22.58 -13.69
N HIS A 538 22.31 22.64 -13.31
CA HIS A 538 22.75 22.23 -11.97
C HIS A 538 22.13 23.14 -10.90
N PRO A 539 21.58 22.61 -9.77
CA PRO A 539 21.76 21.27 -9.20
C PRO A 539 20.75 20.19 -9.66
N SER A 540 19.93 20.47 -10.67
CA SER A 540 18.98 19.50 -11.24
C SER A 540 19.68 18.48 -12.14
N PHE A 541 19.17 17.25 -12.17
CA PHE A 541 19.59 16.21 -13.09
C PHE A 541 18.45 15.25 -13.43
N ILE A 542 18.56 14.62 -14.60
CA ILE A 542 17.75 13.48 -15.00
C ILE A 542 18.71 12.40 -15.47
N HIS A 543 18.68 11.24 -14.83
CA HIS A 543 19.58 10.16 -15.18
C HIS A 543 19.20 9.60 -16.57
N PRO A 544 20.13 9.54 -17.55
CA PRO A 544 19.80 9.16 -18.93
C PRO A 544 19.09 7.82 -19.07
N THR A 545 19.48 6.83 -18.25
CA THR A 545 18.81 5.52 -18.23
C THR A 545 17.37 5.61 -17.76
N ARG A 546 17.08 6.44 -16.75
CA ARG A 546 15.70 6.62 -16.26
C ARG A 546 14.83 7.27 -17.33
N GLU A 547 15.33 8.32 -17.97
CA GLU A 547 14.64 9.01 -19.06
C GLU A 547 14.41 8.09 -20.27
N TYR A 548 15.40 7.27 -20.63
CA TYR A 548 15.26 6.31 -21.71
C TYR A 548 14.16 5.29 -21.43
N VAL A 549 14.15 4.71 -20.22
CA VAL A 549 13.15 3.70 -19.83
C VAL A 549 11.75 4.30 -19.74
N GLU A 550 11.63 5.53 -19.23
CA GLU A 550 10.38 6.30 -19.23
C GLU A 550 9.82 6.45 -20.65
N TYR A 551 10.62 6.96 -21.58
CA TYR A 551 10.18 7.17 -22.95
C TYR A 551 9.91 5.87 -23.70
N LEU A 552 10.65 4.80 -23.38
CA LEU A 552 10.41 3.49 -23.93
C LEU A 552 9.05 2.96 -23.46
N HIS A 553 8.77 3.07 -22.17
CA HIS A 553 7.48 2.67 -21.59
C HIS A 553 6.33 3.45 -22.24
N PHE A 554 6.41 4.77 -22.32
CA PHE A 554 5.35 5.56 -22.97
C PHE A 554 5.13 5.14 -24.42
N LEU A 555 6.20 4.87 -25.18
CA LEU A 555 6.08 4.37 -26.54
C LEU A 555 5.29 3.05 -26.58
N TYR A 556 5.60 2.08 -25.73
CA TYR A 556 4.91 0.79 -25.73
C TYR A 556 3.46 0.88 -25.24
N GLY A 557 3.16 1.73 -24.24
CA GLY A 557 1.77 2.03 -23.85
C GLY A 557 0.96 2.58 -25.02
N ILE A 558 1.51 3.57 -25.73
CA ILE A 558 0.86 4.13 -26.93
C ILE A 558 0.66 3.06 -28.01
N LEU A 559 1.65 2.19 -28.25
CA LEU A 559 1.53 1.16 -29.28
C LEU A 559 0.49 0.09 -28.98
N ASP A 560 0.25 -0.22 -27.71
CA ASP A 560 -0.74 -1.22 -27.32
C ASP A 560 -2.16 -0.71 -27.60
N ASP A 561 -2.54 0.46 -27.09
CA ASP A 561 -3.90 1.00 -27.27
C ASP A 561 -4.22 1.40 -28.70
N THR A 562 -3.21 1.89 -29.42
CA THR A 562 -3.37 2.30 -30.83
C THR A 562 -3.42 1.12 -31.80
N ASP A 563 -3.24 -0.12 -31.31
CA ASP A 563 -3.12 -1.33 -32.14
C ASP A 563 -2.00 -1.16 -33.18
N LEU A 564 -0.79 -0.86 -32.69
CA LEU A 564 0.40 -0.50 -33.49
C LEU A 564 0.14 0.67 -34.46
N LEU A 565 -0.38 1.78 -33.94
CA LEU A 565 -0.71 2.99 -34.70
C LEU A 565 -1.79 2.82 -35.79
N SER A 566 -2.58 1.75 -35.75
CA SER A 566 -3.70 1.53 -36.66
C SER A 566 -4.87 2.47 -36.37
N LYS A 567 -5.04 2.87 -35.10
CA LYS A 567 -5.99 3.89 -34.63
C LYS A 567 -5.19 4.97 -33.93
N VAL A 568 -5.09 6.15 -34.54
CA VAL A 568 -4.26 7.25 -34.01
C VAL A 568 -4.88 8.61 -34.27
N SER A 569 -4.69 9.51 -33.32
CA SER A 569 -4.89 10.94 -33.50
C SER A 569 -3.63 11.61 -34.07
N THR A 570 -3.77 12.88 -34.46
CA THR A 570 -2.63 13.74 -34.83
C THR A 570 -1.62 13.88 -33.68
N VAL A 571 -2.11 13.91 -32.44
CA VAL A 571 -1.26 14.09 -31.25
C VAL A 571 -0.42 12.82 -31.00
N ASP A 572 -1.03 11.64 -31.13
CA ASP A 572 -0.35 10.36 -30.92
C ASP A 572 0.88 10.23 -31.84
N VAL A 573 0.72 10.44 -33.15
CA VAL A 573 1.83 10.31 -34.11
C VAL A 573 2.93 11.36 -33.90
N GLN A 574 2.57 12.56 -33.42
CA GLN A 574 3.56 13.59 -33.09
C GLN A 574 4.38 13.23 -31.87
N VAL A 575 3.73 12.73 -30.83
CA VAL A 575 4.38 12.28 -29.60
C VAL A 575 5.27 11.07 -29.88
N VAL A 576 4.80 10.08 -30.64
CA VAL A 576 5.61 8.92 -31.02
C VAL A 576 6.85 9.32 -31.82
N ALA A 577 6.72 10.23 -32.79
CA ALA A 577 7.88 10.75 -33.52
C ALA A 577 8.88 11.46 -32.58
N ALA A 578 8.39 12.24 -31.60
CA ALA A 578 9.23 12.89 -30.61
C ALA A 578 9.93 11.88 -29.68
N LEU A 579 9.21 10.87 -29.19
CA LEU A 579 9.75 9.77 -28.37
C LEU A 579 10.90 9.07 -29.11
N LEU A 580 10.70 8.67 -30.37
CA LEU A 580 11.73 7.99 -31.15
C LEU A 580 12.98 8.86 -31.32
N ASN A 581 12.81 10.15 -31.64
CA ASN A 581 13.93 11.09 -31.74
C ASN A 581 14.68 11.27 -30.41
N ARG A 582 13.97 11.37 -29.29
CA ARG A 582 14.54 11.49 -27.94
C ARG A 582 15.25 10.22 -27.51
N LEU A 583 14.62 9.06 -27.66
CA LEU A 583 15.21 7.75 -27.40
C LEU A 583 16.51 7.58 -28.19
N LYS A 584 16.54 7.97 -29.47
CA LYS A 584 17.78 7.90 -30.26
C LYS A 584 18.85 8.86 -29.76
N THR A 585 18.43 10.05 -29.35
CA THR A 585 19.34 11.05 -28.78
C THR A 585 20.01 10.51 -27.51
N LEU A 586 19.21 9.92 -26.60
CA LEU A 586 19.71 9.29 -25.37
C LEU A 586 20.61 8.08 -25.67
N ALA A 587 20.18 7.18 -26.55
CA ALA A 587 20.94 5.97 -26.90
C ALA A 587 22.28 6.26 -27.58
N THR A 588 22.43 7.39 -28.26
CA THR A 588 23.65 7.77 -29.00
C THR A 588 24.48 8.85 -28.31
N GLY A 589 23.93 9.52 -27.29
CA GLY A 589 24.52 10.71 -26.67
C GLY A 589 24.60 11.93 -27.61
N LYS A 590 23.91 11.91 -28.75
CA LYS A 590 23.96 12.97 -29.78
C LYS A 590 22.55 13.34 -30.23
N LYS A 591 22.24 14.64 -30.26
CA LYS A 591 20.94 15.15 -30.73
C LYS A 591 20.65 14.62 -32.14
N THR A 592 19.64 13.76 -32.24
CA THR A 592 19.33 13.01 -33.46
C THR A 592 17.85 13.17 -33.83
N THR A 593 17.58 13.51 -35.09
CA THR A 593 16.23 13.54 -35.65
C THR A 593 16.11 12.45 -36.71
N MET A 594 15.45 11.35 -36.37
CA MET A 594 15.19 10.21 -37.26
C MET A 594 13.89 10.39 -38.05
N ILE A 595 12.87 10.99 -37.43
CA ILE A 595 11.54 11.14 -38.01
C ILE A 595 11.18 12.62 -38.05
N ARG A 596 10.84 13.11 -39.25
CA ARG A 596 10.26 14.43 -39.50
C ARG A 596 8.87 14.25 -40.09
N LEU A 597 7.91 14.99 -39.57
CA LEU A 597 6.51 14.98 -40.03
C LEU A 597 6.08 16.33 -40.63
N ASN A 598 6.94 17.35 -40.58
CA ASN A 598 6.60 18.72 -41.00
C ASN A 598 6.44 18.86 -42.52
N ASP A 599 6.99 17.91 -43.28
CA ASP A 599 6.86 17.79 -44.73
C ASP A 599 5.56 17.09 -45.17
N LEU A 600 4.78 16.54 -44.23
CA LEU A 600 3.46 15.96 -44.52
C LEU A 600 2.37 17.02 -44.44
N THR A 601 1.47 17.04 -45.42
CA THR A 601 0.27 17.90 -45.42
C THR A 601 -0.61 17.59 -44.21
N ARG A 602 -1.06 18.64 -43.50
CA ARG A 602 -1.95 18.55 -42.32
C ARG A 602 -3.42 18.42 -42.74
N ASP A 603 -3.74 17.34 -43.43
CA ASP A 603 -5.10 16.97 -43.85
C ASP A 603 -5.69 15.85 -42.95
N ARG A 604 -6.92 15.39 -43.25
CA ARG A 604 -7.55 14.28 -42.52
C ARG A 604 -6.77 12.96 -42.60
N GLU A 605 -5.92 12.80 -43.63
CA GLU A 605 -5.08 11.62 -43.82
C GLU A 605 -3.71 11.77 -43.13
N PHE A 606 -3.42 12.91 -42.51
CA PHE A 606 -2.14 13.17 -41.85
C PHE A 606 -1.77 12.09 -40.83
N PRO A 607 -2.65 11.69 -39.88
CA PRO A 607 -2.30 10.67 -38.89
C PRO A 607 -1.91 9.34 -39.54
N LYS A 608 -2.66 8.92 -40.57
CA LYS A 608 -2.39 7.68 -41.31
C LYS A 608 -1.06 7.72 -42.07
N LYS A 609 -0.78 8.83 -42.78
CA LYS A 609 0.49 9.04 -43.50
C LYS A 609 1.68 9.09 -42.54
N ALA A 610 1.52 9.76 -41.40
CA ALA A 610 2.54 9.86 -40.36
C ALA A 610 2.81 8.50 -39.68
N ALA A 611 1.76 7.77 -39.30
CA ALA A 611 1.86 6.42 -38.74
C ALA A 611 2.61 5.49 -39.69
N LYS A 612 2.24 5.48 -40.98
CA LYS A 612 2.97 4.69 -41.99
C LYS A 612 4.46 5.03 -42.02
N ARG A 613 4.83 6.31 -42.05
CA ARG A 613 6.24 6.73 -42.02
C ARG A 613 6.96 6.29 -40.75
N ILE A 614 6.29 6.36 -39.60
CA ILE A 614 6.84 5.91 -38.31
C ILE A 614 7.08 4.41 -38.33
N LEU A 615 6.11 3.61 -38.75
CA LEU A 615 6.19 2.14 -38.75
C LEU A 615 7.22 1.59 -39.75
N GLN A 616 7.50 2.34 -40.82
CA GLN A 616 8.52 2.01 -41.82
C GLN A 616 9.93 2.48 -41.44
N ASN A 617 10.13 3.08 -40.26
CA ASN A 617 11.44 3.48 -39.77
C ASN A 617 12.18 2.28 -39.13
N ASP A 618 13.48 2.11 -39.44
CA ASP A 618 14.31 1.00 -38.94
C ASP A 618 14.34 0.89 -37.41
N ASP A 619 14.45 2.02 -36.71
CA ASP A 619 14.52 2.04 -35.26
C ASP A 619 13.15 1.65 -34.65
N MET A 620 12.05 2.15 -35.21
CA MET A 620 10.69 1.76 -34.81
C MET A 620 10.42 0.27 -35.06
N TYR A 621 10.76 -0.21 -36.26
CA TYR A 621 10.64 -1.62 -36.63
C TYR A 621 11.41 -2.53 -35.68
N SER A 622 12.64 -2.17 -35.33
CA SER A 622 13.43 -2.96 -34.38
C SER A 622 12.80 -3.07 -32.99
N LEU A 623 11.92 -2.15 -32.60
CA LEU A 623 11.20 -2.16 -31.33
C LEU A 623 9.95 -3.05 -31.39
N TYR A 624 9.03 -2.80 -32.33
CA TYR A 624 7.80 -3.60 -32.40
C TYR A 624 8.02 -5.02 -32.93
N LYS A 625 9.08 -5.26 -33.74
CA LYS A 625 9.43 -6.61 -34.19
C LYS A 625 9.68 -7.56 -33.01
N LYS A 626 10.25 -7.07 -31.91
CA LYS A 626 10.45 -7.89 -30.70
C LYS A 626 9.13 -8.35 -30.10
N VAL A 627 8.16 -7.44 -29.99
CA VAL A 627 6.81 -7.75 -29.49
C VAL A 627 6.15 -8.80 -30.37
N TYR A 628 6.18 -8.60 -31.70
CA TYR A 628 5.62 -9.55 -32.66
C TYR A 628 6.28 -10.92 -32.55
N ARG A 629 7.60 -10.99 -32.52
CA ARG A 629 8.33 -12.26 -32.38
C ARG A 629 7.95 -13.01 -31.10
N TYR A 630 7.71 -12.30 -30.00
CA TYR A 630 7.24 -12.93 -28.77
C TYR A 630 5.82 -13.45 -28.93
N ARG A 631 4.88 -12.62 -29.42
CA ARG A 631 3.48 -13.02 -29.67
C ARG A 631 3.41 -14.24 -30.61
N GLU A 632 4.26 -14.28 -31.65
CA GLU A 632 4.40 -15.43 -32.56
C GLU A 632 4.80 -16.72 -31.84
N ASN A 633 5.77 -16.63 -30.91
CA ASN A 633 6.21 -17.78 -30.11
C ASN A 633 5.13 -18.24 -29.12
N GLU A 634 4.41 -17.30 -28.51
CA GLU A 634 3.35 -17.60 -27.56
C GLU A 634 2.14 -18.26 -28.23
N VAL A 635 1.71 -17.75 -29.39
CA VAL A 635 0.67 -18.38 -30.21
C VAL A 635 1.08 -19.81 -30.54
N LYS A 636 2.33 -20.04 -30.92
CA LYS A 636 2.86 -21.39 -31.18
C LYS A 636 2.78 -22.29 -29.95
N LYS A 637 3.15 -21.78 -28.76
CA LYS A 637 3.04 -22.50 -27.49
C LYS A 637 1.57 -22.84 -27.18
N ASN A 638 0.67 -21.87 -27.25
CA ASN A 638 -0.76 -22.03 -26.97
C ASN A 638 -1.43 -23.03 -27.94
N LEU A 639 -1.06 -23.01 -29.22
CA LEU A 639 -1.48 -24.01 -30.21
C LEU A 639 -1.05 -25.42 -29.80
N SER A 640 0.21 -25.59 -29.39
CA SER A 640 0.75 -26.87 -28.95
C SER A 640 0.04 -27.37 -27.69
N SER A 641 -0.05 -26.54 -26.66
CA SER A 641 -0.69 -26.88 -25.39
C SER A 641 -2.15 -27.26 -25.59
N CYS A 642 -2.90 -26.47 -26.38
CA CYS A 642 -4.29 -26.77 -26.73
C CYS A 642 -4.42 -28.12 -27.45
N ALA A 643 -3.60 -28.37 -28.47
CA ALA A 643 -3.64 -29.63 -29.22
C ALA A 643 -3.33 -30.86 -28.33
N THR A 644 -2.52 -30.69 -27.28
CA THR A 644 -2.20 -31.72 -26.29
C THR A 644 -3.14 -31.76 -25.08
N ARG A 645 -4.24 -30.99 -25.09
CA ARG A 645 -5.20 -30.86 -23.96
C ARG A 645 -4.57 -30.37 -22.65
N GLN A 646 -3.49 -29.60 -22.76
CA GLN A 646 -2.95 -28.84 -21.64
C GLN A 646 -3.64 -27.48 -21.54
N GLU A 647 -3.49 -26.81 -20.40
CA GLU A 647 -3.99 -25.46 -20.18
C GLU A 647 -3.43 -24.50 -21.25
N SER A 648 -4.33 -23.72 -21.86
CA SER A 648 -4.00 -22.83 -22.98
C SER A 648 -5.01 -21.70 -23.08
N ASN A 649 -4.50 -20.50 -23.36
CA ASN A 649 -5.29 -19.29 -23.53
C ASN A 649 -5.79 -19.09 -24.98
N LEU A 650 -5.66 -20.11 -25.84
CA LEU A 650 -6.00 -20.01 -27.27
C LEU A 650 -7.44 -19.54 -27.54
N PHE A 651 -8.38 -19.91 -26.66
CA PHE A 651 -9.81 -19.57 -26.75
C PHE A 651 -10.27 -18.57 -25.68
N ALA A 652 -9.32 -17.90 -25.00
CA ALA A 652 -9.64 -16.95 -23.94
C ALA A 652 -10.47 -15.76 -24.45
N ASP A 653 -10.25 -15.33 -25.71
CA ASP A 653 -11.00 -14.24 -26.33
C ASP A 653 -12.38 -14.69 -26.86
N THR A 654 -13.21 -15.28 -26.00
CA THR A 654 -14.59 -15.70 -26.32
C THR A 654 -15.61 -14.90 -25.52
N LYS A 655 -16.68 -14.41 -26.18
CA LYS A 655 -17.76 -13.65 -25.55
C LYS A 655 -19.12 -14.27 -25.85
N GLU A 656 -19.99 -14.24 -24.85
CA GLU A 656 -21.42 -14.52 -25.01
C GLU A 656 -22.11 -13.25 -25.49
N GLN A 657 -22.93 -13.36 -26.53
CA GLN A 657 -23.57 -12.23 -27.18
C GLN A 657 -25.05 -12.54 -27.45
N ASN A 658 -25.88 -11.52 -27.31
CA ASN A 658 -27.30 -11.55 -27.64
C ASN A 658 -28.14 -12.63 -26.93
N GLY A 659 -27.60 -13.24 -25.86
CA GLY A 659 -28.26 -14.28 -25.06
C GLY A 659 -28.27 -15.68 -25.70
N CYS A 660 -27.81 -15.83 -26.94
CA CYS A 660 -27.86 -17.12 -27.65
C CYS A 660 -26.58 -17.51 -28.40
N CYS A 661 -25.63 -16.58 -28.53
CA CYS A 661 -24.44 -16.78 -29.33
C CYS A 661 -23.19 -16.81 -28.46
N ARG A 662 -22.24 -17.67 -28.79
CA ARG A 662 -20.88 -17.64 -28.25
C ARG A 662 -19.89 -17.44 -29.37
N VAL A 663 -19.20 -16.28 -29.36
CA VAL A 663 -18.29 -15.88 -30.43
C VAL A 663 -16.87 -15.71 -29.90
N GLY A 664 -15.95 -16.51 -30.43
CA GLY A 664 -14.53 -16.47 -30.13
C GLY A 664 -13.66 -16.02 -31.31
N GLN A 665 -12.44 -15.60 -31.01
CA GLN A 665 -11.42 -15.30 -32.00
C GLN A 665 -10.06 -15.80 -31.54
N THR A 666 -9.28 -16.37 -32.46
CA THR A 666 -7.86 -16.64 -32.31
C THR A 666 -7.13 -15.97 -33.45
N LYS A 667 -6.16 -15.12 -33.12
CA LYS A 667 -5.30 -14.42 -34.09
C LYS A 667 -4.02 -15.21 -34.30
N LEU A 668 -3.68 -15.51 -35.54
CA LEU A 668 -2.47 -16.22 -35.95
C LEU A 668 -1.59 -15.31 -36.80
N PHE A 669 -0.29 -15.35 -36.59
CA PHE A 669 0.64 -14.75 -37.56
C PHE A 669 0.82 -15.73 -38.73
N ALA A 670 1.12 -15.21 -39.93
CA ALA A 670 1.36 -16.05 -41.11
C ALA A 670 2.42 -17.15 -40.85
N VAL A 671 3.46 -16.84 -40.05
CA VAL A 671 4.50 -17.80 -39.65
C VAL A 671 3.97 -18.95 -38.76
N ASN A 672 2.85 -18.74 -38.06
CA ASN A 672 2.24 -19.77 -37.23
C ASN A 672 1.34 -20.72 -38.03
N ILE A 673 0.90 -20.36 -39.22
CA ILE A 673 -0.06 -21.13 -40.01
C ILE A 673 0.43 -22.55 -40.31
N PRO A 674 1.68 -22.80 -40.76
CA PRO A 674 2.17 -24.16 -40.95
C PRO A 674 2.13 -25.01 -39.68
N PHE A 675 2.40 -24.39 -38.53
CA PHE A 675 2.36 -25.07 -37.24
C PHE A 675 0.92 -25.36 -36.78
N TYR A 676 0.01 -24.41 -37.01
CA TYR A 676 -1.42 -24.60 -36.77
C TYR A 676 -1.96 -25.75 -37.63
N ARG A 677 -1.68 -25.78 -38.94
CA ARG A 677 -2.12 -26.85 -39.85
C ARG A 677 -1.69 -28.25 -39.39
N LYS A 678 -0.50 -28.37 -38.79
CA LYS A 678 -0.03 -29.64 -38.19
C LYS A 678 -0.88 -30.10 -36.99
N HIS A 679 -1.49 -29.19 -36.25
CA HIS A 679 -2.24 -29.45 -35.02
C HIS A 679 -3.73 -29.16 -35.13
N GLU A 680 -4.20 -28.76 -36.31
CA GLU A 680 -5.54 -28.22 -36.60
C GLU A 680 -6.66 -29.09 -36.04
N MET A 681 -6.57 -30.40 -36.28
CA MET A 681 -7.56 -31.38 -35.81
C MET A 681 -7.67 -31.43 -34.29
N GLY A 682 -6.54 -31.40 -33.57
CA GLY A 682 -6.53 -31.42 -32.10
C GLY A 682 -7.13 -30.14 -31.53
N VAL A 683 -6.79 -28.99 -32.12
CA VAL A 683 -7.31 -27.69 -31.71
C VAL A 683 -8.83 -27.58 -31.96
N LYS A 684 -9.31 -27.96 -33.15
CA LYS A 684 -10.75 -27.97 -33.49
C LYS A 684 -11.55 -28.86 -32.55
N LYS A 685 -11.02 -30.04 -32.22
CA LYS A 685 -11.65 -30.97 -31.27
C LYS A 685 -11.82 -30.37 -29.88
N VAL A 686 -10.79 -29.72 -29.33
CA VAL A 686 -10.87 -29.07 -28.01
C VAL A 686 -11.87 -27.92 -28.02
N TRP A 687 -11.92 -27.12 -29.10
CA TRP A 687 -12.93 -26.07 -29.23
C TRP A 687 -14.35 -26.65 -29.26
N LEU A 688 -14.58 -27.68 -30.07
CA LEU A 688 -15.87 -28.35 -30.20
C LEU A 688 -16.35 -28.93 -28.87
N GLU A 689 -15.47 -29.62 -28.15
CA GLU A 689 -15.77 -30.15 -26.81
C GLU A 689 -16.19 -29.04 -25.83
N LYS A 690 -15.50 -27.89 -25.85
CA LYS A 690 -15.88 -26.71 -25.06
C LYS A 690 -17.23 -26.13 -25.47
N ALA A 691 -17.51 -26.07 -26.78
CA ALA A 691 -18.79 -25.57 -27.28
C ALA A 691 -19.96 -26.46 -26.86
N MET A 692 -19.80 -27.78 -27.00
CA MET A 692 -20.79 -28.78 -26.57
C MET A 692 -21.05 -28.70 -25.07
N HIS A 693 -20.00 -28.64 -24.26
CA HIS A 693 -20.12 -28.55 -22.80
C HIS A 693 -20.89 -27.30 -22.37
N ILE A 694 -20.56 -26.13 -22.93
CA ILE A 694 -21.28 -24.88 -22.60
C ILE A 694 -22.73 -24.93 -23.05
N SER A 695 -23.05 -25.51 -24.21
CA SER A 695 -24.44 -25.64 -24.66
C SER A 695 -25.25 -26.62 -23.79
N GLN A 696 -24.60 -27.56 -23.11
CA GLN A 696 -25.24 -28.42 -22.12
C GLN A 696 -25.53 -27.67 -20.81
N GLU A 697 -24.62 -26.79 -20.37
CA GLU A 697 -24.80 -25.98 -19.16
C GLU A 697 -25.77 -24.82 -19.35
N LEU A 698 -25.72 -24.17 -20.53
CA LEU A 698 -26.52 -23.01 -20.91
C LEU A 698 -27.23 -23.30 -22.26
N PRO A 699 -28.36 -24.04 -22.24
CA PRO A 699 -29.05 -24.45 -23.46
C PRO A 699 -29.53 -23.30 -24.33
N GLU A 700 -29.68 -22.09 -23.81
CA GLU A 700 -29.99 -20.89 -24.57
C GLU A 700 -28.86 -20.47 -25.52
N ILE A 701 -27.61 -20.80 -25.18
CA ILE A 701 -26.42 -20.61 -26.01
C ILE A 701 -26.28 -21.81 -26.94
N ASP A 702 -26.73 -21.64 -28.18
CA ASP A 702 -26.86 -22.71 -29.16
C ASP A 702 -26.20 -22.39 -30.50
N LEU A 703 -25.68 -21.17 -30.70
CA LEU A 703 -24.87 -20.81 -31.85
C LEU A 703 -23.44 -20.51 -31.42
N HIS A 704 -22.52 -21.42 -31.71
CA HIS A 704 -21.10 -21.30 -31.38
C HIS A 704 -20.30 -20.98 -32.63
N ILE A 705 -19.59 -19.86 -32.60
CA ILE A 705 -18.79 -19.35 -33.72
C ILE A 705 -17.37 -19.06 -33.23
N HIS A 706 -16.36 -19.47 -34.00
CA HIS A 706 -14.97 -19.15 -33.68
C HIS A 706 -14.16 -18.80 -34.93
N MET A 707 -13.48 -17.67 -34.90
CA MET A 707 -12.64 -17.20 -36.00
C MET A 707 -11.18 -17.60 -35.77
N MET A 708 -10.56 -18.20 -36.77
CA MET A 708 -9.10 -18.29 -36.90
C MET A 708 -8.67 -17.27 -37.95
N SER A 709 -8.14 -16.13 -37.51
CA SER A 709 -7.83 -15.00 -38.39
C SER A 709 -6.34 -14.73 -38.47
N THR A 710 -5.83 -14.38 -39.65
CA THR A 710 -4.43 -14.06 -39.87
C THR A 710 -4.16 -12.59 -39.63
N ILE A 711 -3.30 -12.27 -38.68
CA ILE A 711 -2.81 -10.91 -38.45
C ILE A 711 -1.51 -10.65 -39.19
N VAL A 712 -1.29 -9.38 -39.53
CA VAL A 712 -0.07 -8.90 -40.19
C VAL A 712 1.17 -9.27 -39.40
N SER A 713 2.28 -9.58 -40.08
CA SER A 713 3.58 -9.73 -39.41
C SER A 713 4.29 -8.38 -39.27
N ALA A 714 5.31 -8.31 -38.42
CA ALA A 714 6.12 -7.10 -38.29
C ALA A 714 6.80 -6.72 -39.61
N ASP A 715 7.20 -7.72 -40.40
CA ASP A 715 7.86 -7.50 -41.69
C ASP A 715 6.89 -6.94 -42.73
N ASP A 716 5.62 -7.35 -42.69
CA ASP A 716 4.57 -6.86 -43.59
C ASP A 716 4.25 -5.39 -43.30
N VAL A 717 4.11 -5.05 -42.00
CA VAL A 717 3.91 -3.67 -41.55
C VAL A 717 5.08 -2.78 -41.97
N TYR A 718 6.32 -3.22 -41.72
CA TYR A 718 7.53 -2.48 -42.10
C TYR A 718 7.65 -2.27 -43.61
N ARG A 719 7.28 -3.26 -44.43
CA ARG A 719 7.32 -3.16 -45.89
C ARG A 719 6.11 -2.42 -46.48
N GLY A 720 5.07 -2.17 -45.67
CA GLY A 720 3.80 -1.63 -46.13
C GLY A 720 3.08 -2.56 -47.13
N LYS A 721 3.23 -3.88 -46.95
CA LYS A 721 2.60 -4.92 -47.78
C LYS A 721 1.60 -5.70 -46.92
N GLU A 722 0.43 -5.10 -46.68
CA GLU A 722 -0.63 -5.76 -45.94
C GLU A 722 -1.47 -6.63 -46.89
N GLY A 723 -1.85 -7.84 -46.46
CA GLY A 723 -3.09 -8.47 -46.93
C GLY A 723 -3.01 -9.43 -48.12
N HIS A 724 -1.85 -10.01 -48.46
CA HIS A 724 -1.79 -11.11 -49.43
C HIS A 724 -1.08 -12.33 -48.85
N TYR A 725 -1.86 -13.30 -48.43
CA TYR A 725 -1.36 -14.59 -47.95
C TYR A 725 -1.83 -15.71 -48.86
N SER A 726 -1.01 -16.75 -49.01
CA SER A 726 -1.34 -17.91 -49.84
C SER A 726 -2.31 -18.89 -49.17
N HIS A 727 -2.64 -18.68 -47.89
CA HIS A 727 -3.56 -19.52 -47.13
C HIS A 727 -4.89 -18.81 -46.91
N GLN A 728 -5.88 -19.57 -46.45
CA GLN A 728 -7.19 -19.07 -46.05
C GLN A 728 -7.34 -19.06 -44.52
N ASP A 729 -8.11 -18.10 -44.04
CA ASP A 729 -8.60 -18.03 -42.66
C ASP A 729 -9.87 -18.88 -42.50
N GLU A 730 -10.29 -19.09 -41.26
CA GLU A 730 -11.40 -20.01 -40.96
C GLU A 730 -12.44 -19.39 -40.02
N LEU A 731 -13.69 -19.75 -40.24
CA LEU A 731 -14.83 -19.49 -39.36
C LEU A 731 -15.48 -20.84 -39.02
N TRP A 732 -15.31 -21.25 -37.77
CA TRP A 732 -15.84 -22.49 -37.23
C TRP A 732 -17.24 -22.25 -36.70
N ILE A 733 -18.17 -23.12 -37.07
CA ILE A 733 -19.58 -22.99 -36.70
C ILE A 733 -20.06 -24.34 -36.17
N TRP A 734 -20.63 -24.32 -34.96
CA TRP A 734 -21.27 -25.46 -34.34
C TRP A 734 -22.63 -25.07 -33.76
N ILE A 735 -23.60 -25.96 -33.92
CA ILE A 735 -24.94 -25.87 -33.33
C ILE A 735 -25.32 -27.25 -32.76
N PRO A 736 -26.08 -27.32 -31.66
CA PRO A 736 -26.71 -28.54 -31.19
C PRO A 736 -27.89 -28.93 -32.11
N ASP A 737 -28.26 -30.21 -32.10
CA ASP A 737 -29.37 -30.76 -32.87
C ASP A 737 -30.73 -30.33 -32.27
N ARG A 738 -31.14 -29.09 -32.57
CA ARG A 738 -32.38 -28.44 -32.13
C ARG A 738 -32.87 -27.48 -33.19
N ASP A 739 -34.19 -27.46 -33.43
CA ASP A 739 -34.81 -26.59 -34.45
C ASP A 739 -34.49 -25.11 -34.25
N VAL A 740 -34.49 -24.64 -33.00
CA VAL A 740 -34.17 -23.24 -32.65
C VAL A 740 -32.74 -22.88 -33.04
N ALA A 741 -31.79 -23.79 -32.86
CA ALA A 741 -30.38 -23.56 -33.20
C ALA A 741 -30.19 -23.52 -34.72
N VAL A 742 -30.91 -24.38 -35.45
CA VAL A 742 -30.96 -24.37 -36.92
C VAL A 742 -31.51 -23.05 -37.44
N GLU A 743 -32.61 -22.55 -36.88
CA GLU A 743 -33.21 -21.26 -37.28
C GLU A 743 -32.24 -20.10 -37.02
N ARG A 744 -31.59 -20.08 -35.86
CA ARG A 744 -30.58 -19.07 -35.50
C ARG A 744 -29.37 -19.09 -36.43
N LEU A 745 -28.90 -20.27 -36.83
CA LEU A 745 -27.84 -20.40 -37.84
C LEU A 745 -28.30 -19.88 -39.20
N LYS A 746 -29.50 -20.24 -39.68
CA LYS A 746 -30.05 -19.72 -40.94
C LYS A 746 -30.14 -18.20 -40.93
N ARG A 747 -30.61 -17.60 -39.82
CA ARG A 747 -30.69 -16.15 -39.65
C ARG A 747 -29.30 -15.51 -39.69
N PHE A 748 -28.33 -16.10 -38.99
CA PHE A 748 -26.94 -15.64 -39.01
C PHE A 748 -26.38 -15.63 -40.44
N LEU A 749 -26.44 -16.77 -41.14
CA LEU A 749 -25.91 -16.91 -42.51
C LEU A 749 -26.56 -15.91 -43.47
N ASN A 750 -27.89 -15.78 -43.44
CA ASN A 750 -28.62 -14.86 -44.31
C ASN A 750 -28.25 -13.40 -44.11
N LEU A 751 -27.89 -13.01 -42.88
CA LEU A 751 -27.40 -11.68 -42.58
C LEU A 751 -25.91 -11.54 -42.94
N PHE A 752 -25.12 -12.55 -42.62
CA PHE A 752 -23.67 -12.55 -42.74
C PHE A 752 -23.16 -12.55 -44.19
N GLN A 753 -23.92 -13.10 -45.15
CA GLN A 753 -23.57 -13.01 -46.58
C GLN A 753 -23.45 -11.57 -47.09
N ASN A 754 -24.09 -10.61 -46.40
CA ASN A 754 -24.01 -9.19 -46.72
C ASN A 754 -22.85 -8.47 -46.01
N SER A 755 -22.02 -9.20 -45.26
CA SER A 755 -20.86 -8.63 -44.58
C SER A 755 -19.83 -8.09 -45.58
N PRO A 756 -19.32 -6.85 -45.38
CA PRO A 756 -18.32 -6.27 -46.27
C PRO A 756 -17.06 -7.13 -46.43
N GLY A 757 -16.66 -7.91 -45.42
CA GLY A 757 -15.47 -8.78 -45.49
C GLY A 757 -15.70 -10.12 -46.20
N ILE A 758 -16.96 -10.47 -46.45
CA ILE A 758 -17.37 -11.70 -47.16
C ILE A 758 -17.72 -11.39 -48.62
N LYS A 759 -18.27 -10.20 -48.89
CA LYS A 759 -18.66 -9.79 -50.23
C LYS A 759 -17.43 -9.68 -51.15
N GLY A 760 -17.40 -10.49 -52.20
CA GLY A 760 -16.30 -10.52 -53.16
C GLY A 760 -15.09 -11.35 -52.72
N ASN A 761 -15.23 -12.13 -51.64
CA ASN A 761 -14.20 -13.04 -51.14
C ASN A 761 -14.28 -14.41 -51.84
N GLU A 762 -13.15 -15.11 -51.96
CA GLU A 762 -13.10 -16.52 -52.38
C GLU A 762 -13.44 -17.43 -51.19
N LEU A 763 -14.67 -17.94 -51.19
CA LEU A 763 -15.23 -18.72 -50.08
C LEU A 763 -15.34 -20.21 -50.42
N GLU A 764 -15.12 -21.07 -49.43
CA GLU A 764 -15.48 -22.48 -49.48
C GLU A 764 -15.93 -22.95 -48.09
N VAL A 765 -16.75 -23.99 -48.00
CA VAL A 765 -17.17 -24.55 -46.71
C VAL A 765 -16.90 -26.05 -46.63
N GLU A 766 -16.32 -26.48 -45.50
CA GLU A 766 -16.12 -27.88 -45.16
C GLU A 766 -17.07 -28.32 -44.04
N PHE A 767 -17.73 -29.45 -44.20
CA PHE A 767 -18.55 -30.10 -43.18
C PHE A 767 -17.84 -31.35 -42.67
N LEU A 768 -17.52 -31.40 -41.36
CA LEU A 768 -16.51 -32.31 -40.81
C LEU A 768 -17.07 -33.55 -40.10
N GLY A 769 -18.39 -33.70 -39.99
CA GLY A 769 -19.05 -34.67 -39.10
C GLY A 769 -20.17 -35.49 -39.73
N SER A 770 -20.89 -36.22 -38.88
CA SER A 770 -22.08 -37.00 -39.21
C SER A 770 -23.23 -36.10 -39.70
N ASN A 771 -23.34 -34.88 -39.17
CA ASN A 771 -24.36 -33.90 -39.55
C ASN A 771 -24.08 -33.15 -40.87
N ALA A 772 -23.07 -33.57 -41.64
CA ALA A 772 -22.62 -32.85 -42.84
C ALA A 772 -23.72 -32.64 -43.90
N GLN A 773 -24.65 -33.58 -44.04
CA GLN A 773 -25.75 -33.46 -45.01
C GLN A 773 -26.76 -32.37 -44.61
N GLU A 774 -27.04 -32.25 -43.31
CA GLU A 774 -27.96 -31.26 -42.78
C GLU A 774 -27.35 -29.85 -42.83
N LEU A 775 -26.11 -29.69 -42.39
CA LEU A 775 -25.40 -28.42 -42.48
C LEU A 775 -25.26 -27.94 -43.93
N ALA A 776 -24.99 -28.84 -44.87
CA ALA A 776 -24.96 -28.52 -46.30
C ALA A 776 -26.30 -27.96 -46.78
N ARG A 777 -27.43 -28.58 -46.39
CA ARG A 777 -28.77 -28.07 -46.72
C ARG A 777 -29.00 -26.68 -46.12
N ILE A 778 -28.64 -26.45 -44.86
CA ILE A 778 -28.78 -25.15 -44.19
C ILE A 778 -27.99 -24.06 -44.94
N PHE A 779 -26.75 -24.34 -45.34
CA PHE A 779 -25.92 -23.40 -46.09
C PHE A 779 -26.51 -23.11 -47.48
N THR A 780 -26.96 -24.13 -48.23
CA THR A 780 -27.60 -23.93 -49.54
C THR A 780 -28.87 -23.08 -49.45
N GLU A 781 -29.65 -23.23 -48.38
CA GLU A 781 -30.91 -22.49 -48.21
C GLU A 781 -30.73 -21.05 -47.71
N SER A 782 -29.62 -20.73 -47.06
CA SER A 782 -29.50 -19.50 -46.24
C SER A 782 -28.17 -18.76 -46.39
N PHE A 783 -27.33 -19.14 -47.35
CA PHE A 783 -26.05 -18.51 -47.62
C PHE A 783 -25.76 -18.38 -49.12
N LEU A 784 -24.55 -17.90 -49.45
CA LEU A 784 -24.06 -17.80 -50.82
C LEU A 784 -23.88 -19.18 -51.45
N ASP A 785 -24.05 -19.24 -52.77
CA ASP A 785 -23.69 -20.43 -53.56
C ASP A 785 -22.17 -20.54 -53.66
N ILE A 786 -21.58 -21.34 -52.77
CA ILE A 786 -20.13 -21.51 -52.61
C ILE A 786 -19.75 -23.00 -52.67
N PRO A 787 -18.51 -23.35 -53.06
CA PRO A 787 -18.00 -24.72 -52.99
C PRO A 787 -18.21 -25.36 -51.61
N GLN A 788 -18.81 -26.56 -51.61
CA GLN A 788 -19.12 -27.33 -50.41
C GLN A 788 -18.38 -28.67 -50.40
N HIS A 789 -17.65 -28.96 -49.32
CA HIS A 789 -16.88 -30.19 -49.14
C HIS A 789 -17.37 -30.98 -47.94
N ARG A 790 -17.67 -32.26 -48.12
CA ARG A 790 -18.09 -33.16 -47.04
C ARG A 790 -16.93 -34.07 -46.64
N LEU A 791 -16.36 -33.85 -45.46
CA LEU A 791 -15.19 -34.57 -44.97
C LEU A 791 -15.58 -35.42 -43.74
N LYS A 792 -15.33 -36.74 -43.79
CA LYS A 792 -15.60 -37.65 -42.66
C LYS A 792 -14.47 -37.55 -41.62
N LYS A 793 -14.49 -36.48 -40.81
CA LYS A 793 -13.46 -36.19 -39.79
C LYS A 793 -13.95 -36.37 -38.35
N GLY A 794 -15.23 -36.72 -38.16
CA GLY A 794 -15.82 -37.03 -36.85
C GLY A 794 -16.03 -35.80 -35.96
N MET A 795 -16.23 -34.62 -36.54
CA MET A 795 -16.49 -33.37 -35.82
C MET A 795 -17.73 -32.70 -36.42
N ASP A 796 -18.85 -32.68 -35.68
CA ASP A 796 -20.17 -32.23 -36.17
C ASP A 796 -20.27 -30.70 -36.35
N MET A 797 -19.35 -30.10 -37.11
CA MET A 797 -19.21 -28.66 -37.31
C MET A 797 -19.01 -28.30 -38.79
N ALA A 798 -19.28 -27.04 -39.12
CA ALA A 798 -18.92 -26.42 -40.39
C ALA A 798 -17.66 -25.55 -40.22
N VAL A 799 -16.82 -25.50 -41.25
CA VAL A 799 -15.66 -24.62 -41.36
C VAL A 799 -15.79 -23.83 -42.65
N LEU A 800 -16.20 -22.57 -42.54
CA LEU A 800 -16.20 -21.63 -43.66
C LEU A 800 -14.80 -21.02 -43.79
N LYS A 801 -14.19 -21.18 -44.95
CA LYS A 801 -12.88 -20.59 -45.28
C LYS A 801 -13.05 -19.37 -46.18
N TYR A 802 -12.16 -18.43 -46.01
CA TYR A 802 -12.14 -17.15 -46.71
C TYR A 802 -10.70 -16.65 -46.85
N GLU A 803 -10.47 -15.73 -47.78
CA GLU A 803 -9.18 -15.07 -47.99
C GLU A 803 -8.59 -14.60 -46.66
N ALA A 804 -7.38 -15.04 -46.35
CA ALA A 804 -6.74 -14.65 -45.11
C ALA A 804 -6.46 -13.17 -45.12
N GLY A 805 -6.81 -12.47 -44.05
CA GLY A 805 -6.63 -11.03 -44.00
C GLY A 805 -7.91 -10.20 -44.03
N THR A 806 -9.05 -10.79 -44.40
CA THR A 806 -10.27 -10.01 -44.71
C THR A 806 -11.15 -9.75 -43.49
N LEU A 807 -11.24 -10.70 -42.56
CA LEU A 807 -11.95 -10.55 -41.27
C LEU A 807 -10.99 -10.27 -40.12
N ASN A 808 -10.10 -9.30 -40.34
CA ASN A 808 -8.88 -9.13 -39.58
C ASN A 808 -8.95 -8.31 -38.29
N SER A 809 -10.13 -7.84 -37.87
CA SER A 809 -10.24 -7.26 -36.54
C SER A 809 -11.68 -7.06 -36.11
N ARG A 810 -12.01 -7.75 -35.00
CA ARG A 810 -13.13 -7.58 -34.08
C ARG A 810 -14.30 -8.53 -34.33
N LYS A 811 -14.70 -9.22 -33.26
CA LYS A 811 -16.04 -9.78 -33.07
C LYS A 811 -17.13 -8.84 -33.57
N THR A 812 -16.94 -7.51 -33.53
CA THR A 812 -17.84 -6.51 -34.12
C THR A 812 -18.06 -6.60 -35.63
N MET A 813 -17.26 -7.35 -36.39
CA MET A 813 -17.52 -7.65 -37.81
C MET A 813 -18.51 -8.80 -37.98
N ILE A 814 -18.72 -9.62 -36.94
CA ILE A 814 -19.70 -10.72 -36.92
C ILE A 814 -20.92 -10.35 -36.07
N SER A 815 -20.71 -9.67 -34.94
CA SER A 815 -21.75 -9.28 -33.97
C SER A 815 -23.00 -8.64 -34.58
N PRO A 816 -22.91 -7.74 -35.59
CA PRO A 816 -24.09 -7.14 -36.21
C PRO A 816 -25.01 -8.15 -36.92
N PHE A 817 -24.46 -9.29 -37.31
CA PHE A 817 -25.17 -10.33 -38.06
C PHE A 817 -25.66 -11.48 -37.17
N LEU A 818 -25.32 -11.47 -35.87
CA LEU A 818 -25.76 -12.49 -34.93
C LEU A 818 -27.27 -12.37 -34.62
N PRO A 819 -27.98 -13.50 -34.45
CA PRO A 819 -29.37 -13.48 -34.00
C PRO A 819 -29.47 -12.90 -32.58
N LYS A 820 -30.66 -12.43 -32.22
CA LYS A 820 -31.00 -11.92 -30.88
C LYS A 820 -32.18 -12.69 -30.32
N ILE A 821 -32.13 -12.97 -29.02
CA ILE A 821 -33.33 -13.37 -28.28
C ILE A 821 -34.20 -12.12 -28.15
N ASP A 822 -35.42 -12.18 -28.70
CA ASP A 822 -36.41 -11.16 -28.46
C ASP A 822 -36.76 -11.19 -26.96
N ARG A 823 -36.43 -10.13 -26.24
CA ARG A 823 -36.87 -9.96 -24.85
C ARG A 823 -38.36 -9.63 -24.89
N THR A 824 -39.20 -10.64 -24.83
CA THR A 824 -40.61 -10.49 -24.45
C THR A 824 -40.73 -10.04 -23.01
#